data_AF-A0A450ZY68-F1
#
_entry.id   AF-A0A450ZY68-F1
#
_cell.length_a   1.000
_cell.length_b   1.000
_cell.length_c   1.000
_cell.angle_alpha   90.00
_cell.angle_beta   90.00
_cell.angle_gamma   90.00
#
_symmetry.space_group_name_H-M   'P 1'
#
loop_
_entity.id
_entity.type
_entity.pdbx_description
1 polymer ?
#
loop_
_entity_poly.entity_id
_entity_poly.type
_entity_poly.pdbx_seq_one_letter_code
_entity_poly.pdbx_strand_id
1 'polypeptide(L)'
;MRVSKRPIFKSLLPILGLSLSLSVNAADSRGVVRAKDGQEVLRYGKSYALLVGVSDYGWGSGWKDLDSIPKELDRVAEALEVAGFEKIERVDDPDDEQLHKAFDNFKDEYGFDKSNRLLFFFAGHGYTDTDGKGYLVPRDAPNPRRDRKGFFRKALPMSQIMAWARQIKARHALFLFDSCFSGSVFRERNLPEEPPHITKLIARPVRQFITAGSANQPVPARSTFAPAFADAIRYSKGDLNKDGYVTGTELGLHLEAEVSKYKKQIPQFGKIDEYDLAQGDFVFVLGSGELKPKPKPRTVMAQKAENSGMEMRFWDSVEKSNDPELYRAYLAQFPNGTFATIAKIQVEKLESSVGWAKSRSDVPISRLQTGPQAGLQTKSQAGLQTGSEMGTAQGAFAHPTATTHAFTVRPDPADARVRILNIKPRYRPGMALKPGRYHVEVSKAGYEKVRRWVDVDEAMTLSIALKKLATRRAGDKWSDPVTGMEFVWVPKGCFRMGSESGDSDEKPVHEVCVDGFWLGKTEVTQKQWRTVMGDNPSHFKGDNRPVETVSWNDTQEFIRKLNTRSQSRYRLATEAEWEYACRSGGKIQKYCGGDNLDGVAWYGENSGWETHPVARKSPNGLGLYDMSGNVWEWVQDKHDSDYYANAPRNNPQGPSSGALRVLRGGSWYWDASHARAAIRIRNGSGDRDGNLGFRCVRVQP
;
A
#
# COMPACT_ATOMS: atom_id res chain seq x y z
N MET A 1 25.54 83.79 28.87
CA MET A 1 24.30 83.27 29.51
C MET A 1 23.77 82.09 28.69
N ARG A 2 22.62 81.51 29.07
CA ARG A 2 22.06 80.23 28.55
C ARG A 2 21.72 80.26 27.04
N VAL A 3 21.63 79.06 26.44
CA VAL A 3 21.07 78.71 25.10
C VAL A 3 21.91 79.06 23.86
N SER A 4 22.40 78.01 23.18
CA SER A 4 22.74 78.05 21.76
C SER A 4 21.57 77.52 20.93
N LYS A 5 21.14 78.29 19.92
CA LYS A 5 20.21 77.87 18.86
C LYS A 5 20.46 78.70 17.60
N ARG A 6 20.84 78.04 16.49
CA ARG A 6 20.14 78.08 15.18
C ARG A 6 20.96 77.32 14.11
N PRO A 7 20.30 76.58 13.19
CA PRO A 7 20.92 76.04 11.98
C PRO A 7 20.77 77.01 10.79
N ILE A 8 21.40 76.70 9.65
CA ILE A 8 20.76 76.55 8.32
C ILE A 8 21.78 75.98 7.32
N PHE A 9 21.29 75.20 6.34
CA PHE A 9 22.08 74.51 5.33
C PHE A 9 22.66 75.44 4.25
N LYS A 10 23.79 75.03 3.67
CA LYS A 10 23.99 74.94 2.20
C LYS A 10 25.04 73.86 1.87
N SER A 11 24.86 73.21 0.72
CA SER A 11 25.50 71.94 0.37
C SER A 11 26.86 72.08 -0.31
N LEU A 12 27.73 71.05 -0.20
CA LEU A 12 28.48 70.49 -1.32
C LEU A 12 29.09 69.09 -0.99
N LEU A 13 29.35 68.32 -2.03
CA LEU A 13 29.91 66.95 -2.08
C LEU A 13 31.47 66.98 -2.18
N PRO A 14 32.20 65.84 -2.25
CA PRO A 14 31.91 64.47 -1.78
C PRO A 14 33.11 63.81 -1.03
N ILE A 15 32.89 62.72 -0.28
CA ILE A 15 33.93 61.71 0.01
C ILE A 15 33.34 60.29 -0.16
N LEU A 16 34.14 59.38 -0.72
CA LEU A 16 33.77 58.00 -1.04
C LEU A 16 33.72 57.13 0.23
N GLY A 17 32.54 56.58 0.56
CA GLY A 17 32.36 55.67 1.70
C GLY A 17 32.63 54.21 1.32
N LEU A 18 33.72 53.63 1.83
CA LEU A 18 34.09 52.24 1.56
C LEU A 18 33.21 51.26 2.37
N SER A 19 32.09 50.83 1.80
CA SER A 19 31.21 49.82 2.43
C SER A 19 31.84 48.43 2.38
N LEU A 20 32.22 47.89 3.54
CA LEU A 20 32.81 46.57 3.67
C LEU A 20 31.76 45.46 3.44
N SER A 21 31.58 45.04 2.20
CA SER A 21 30.65 43.97 1.84
C SER A 21 31.15 42.61 2.35
N LEU A 22 30.49 42.08 3.37
CA LEU A 22 30.67 40.70 3.83
C LEU A 22 30.13 39.73 2.76
N SER A 23 31.00 39.35 1.82
CA SER A 23 30.74 38.34 0.80
C SER A 23 30.64 36.95 1.45
N VAL A 24 29.47 36.64 2.02
CA VAL A 24 29.10 35.27 2.37
C VAL A 24 28.99 34.50 1.06
N ASN A 25 30.01 33.70 0.74
CA ASN A 25 30.00 32.83 -0.42
C ASN A 25 28.75 31.95 -0.39
N ALA A 26 27.93 32.03 -1.44
CA ALA A 26 26.80 31.14 -1.66
C ALA A 26 27.31 29.74 -2.05
N ALA A 27 27.89 29.05 -1.07
CA ALA A 27 28.31 27.66 -1.19
C ALA A 27 27.09 26.79 -1.54
N ASP A 28 27.28 25.88 -2.50
CA ASP A 28 26.19 25.14 -3.14
C ASP A 28 25.28 24.43 -2.11
N SER A 29 24.01 24.83 -2.09
CA SER A 29 23.00 24.32 -1.16
C SER A 29 22.29 23.08 -1.70
N ARG A 30 22.58 22.65 -2.94
CA ARG A 30 21.99 21.45 -3.53
C ARG A 30 22.31 20.21 -2.69
N GLY A 31 21.31 19.36 -2.51
CA GLY A 31 21.42 18.14 -1.70
C GLY A 31 21.46 18.34 -0.18
N VAL A 32 21.28 19.57 0.33
CA VAL A 32 21.25 19.85 1.78
C VAL A 32 19.82 19.86 2.32
N VAL A 33 19.59 19.09 3.38
CA VAL A 33 18.31 18.93 4.09
C VAL A 33 18.46 19.50 5.50
N ARG A 34 17.57 20.43 5.87
CA ARG A 34 17.58 21.13 7.17
C ARG A 34 16.27 20.90 7.93
N ALA A 35 16.37 20.67 9.23
CA ALA A 35 15.21 20.66 10.12
C ALA A 35 14.67 22.08 10.35
N LYS A 36 13.49 22.19 10.95
CA LYS A 36 12.78 23.47 11.19
C LYS A 36 13.52 24.45 12.12
N ASP A 37 14.56 24.00 12.81
CA ASP A 37 15.51 24.80 13.61
C ASP A 37 16.72 25.32 12.80
N GLY A 38 16.77 25.03 11.49
CA GLY A 38 17.89 25.36 10.60
C GLY A 38 19.05 24.34 10.64
N GLN A 39 19.01 23.35 11.53
CA GLN A 39 20.07 22.35 11.67
C GLN A 39 20.16 21.46 10.43
N GLU A 40 21.37 21.32 9.88
CA GLU A 40 21.65 20.38 8.80
C GLU A 40 21.50 18.94 9.34
N VAL A 41 20.51 18.19 8.83
CA VAL A 41 20.29 16.80 9.24
C VAL A 41 20.85 15.80 8.25
N LEU A 42 20.92 16.18 6.97
CA LEU A 42 21.41 15.34 5.89
C LEU A 42 22.01 16.20 4.78
N ARG A 43 23.17 15.79 4.28
CA ARG A 43 23.77 16.27 3.03
C ARG A 43 24.02 15.06 2.15
N TYR A 44 23.49 15.08 0.93
CA TYR A 44 23.84 14.10 -0.10
C TYR A 44 25.22 14.43 -0.69
N GLY A 45 25.94 13.40 -1.13
CA GLY A 45 27.12 13.57 -1.97
C GLY A 45 26.68 13.83 -3.40
N LYS A 46 26.47 12.76 -4.17
CA LYS A 46 25.87 12.84 -5.51
C LYS A 46 24.51 12.15 -5.63
N SER A 47 23.80 12.49 -6.70
CA SER A 47 22.41 12.08 -6.93
C SER A 47 22.24 11.43 -8.30
N TYR A 48 21.94 10.14 -8.32
CA TYR A 48 21.89 9.32 -9.54
C TYR A 48 20.53 8.67 -9.74
N ALA A 49 20.06 8.59 -10.99
CA ALA A 49 18.83 7.90 -11.35
C ALA A 49 19.01 6.95 -12.54
N LEU A 50 18.38 5.78 -12.47
CA LEU A 50 18.18 4.86 -13.59
C LEU A 50 16.70 4.91 -14.00
N LEU A 51 16.43 5.24 -15.26
CA LEU A 51 15.11 5.20 -15.87
C LEU A 51 15.07 4.08 -16.92
N VAL A 52 14.22 3.09 -16.70
CA VAL A 52 14.00 1.98 -17.65
C VAL A 52 12.56 2.06 -18.16
N GLY A 53 12.41 2.02 -19.48
CA GLY A 53 11.10 1.98 -20.13
C GLY A 53 11.01 0.80 -21.07
N VAL A 54 9.91 0.06 -21.04
CA VAL A 54 9.62 -0.98 -22.05
C VAL A 54 8.28 -0.65 -22.69
N SER A 55 8.35 -0.12 -23.91
CA SER A 55 7.24 0.45 -24.67
C SER A 55 6.87 -0.39 -25.89
N ASP A 56 7.85 -0.89 -26.64
CA ASP A 56 7.69 -1.84 -27.74
C ASP A 56 8.00 -3.26 -27.24
N TYR A 57 7.01 -4.15 -27.33
CA TYR A 57 7.10 -5.57 -26.98
C TYR A 57 7.09 -6.51 -28.20
N GLY A 58 7.10 -5.98 -29.42
CA GLY A 58 7.16 -6.73 -30.67
C GLY A 58 5.89 -7.51 -31.03
N TRP A 59 5.57 -7.51 -32.33
CA TRP A 59 4.42 -8.25 -32.86
C TRP A 59 4.54 -9.75 -32.58
N GLY A 60 3.63 -10.29 -31.76
CA GLY A 60 3.56 -11.71 -31.43
C GLY A 60 3.99 -12.12 -30.03
N SER A 61 4.64 -11.24 -29.24
CA SER A 61 4.99 -11.53 -27.84
C SER A 61 3.76 -11.86 -26.97
N GLY A 62 2.64 -11.22 -27.26
CA GLY A 62 1.38 -11.35 -26.52
C GLY A 62 1.24 -10.34 -25.37
N TRP A 63 2.14 -9.37 -25.28
CA TRP A 63 1.92 -8.14 -24.50
C TRP A 63 1.22 -7.09 -25.38
N LYS A 64 0.99 -5.89 -24.83
CA LYS A 64 0.50 -4.73 -25.58
C LYS A 64 1.56 -3.64 -25.49
N ASP A 65 1.81 -2.95 -26.60
CA ASP A 65 2.73 -1.82 -26.63
C ASP A 65 2.18 -0.63 -25.82
N LEU A 66 3.09 0.22 -25.33
CA LEU A 66 2.85 1.26 -24.33
C LEU A 66 3.47 2.60 -24.76
N ASP A 67 3.07 3.09 -25.93
CA ASP A 67 3.58 4.26 -26.67
C ASP A 67 3.73 5.58 -25.86
N SER A 68 3.13 5.67 -24.67
CA SER A 68 3.24 6.85 -23.79
C SER A 68 4.53 6.86 -22.98
N ILE A 69 5.12 5.69 -22.69
CA ILE A 69 6.28 5.54 -21.79
C ILE A 69 7.46 6.45 -22.16
N PRO A 70 7.90 6.57 -23.43
CA PRO A 70 9.06 7.41 -23.74
C PRO A 70 8.91 8.87 -23.30
N LYS A 71 7.69 9.43 -23.43
CA LYS A 71 7.34 10.81 -23.04
C LYS A 71 7.04 10.96 -21.55
N GLU A 72 6.60 9.88 -20.91
CA GLU A 72 6.45 9.81 -19.46
C GLU A 72 7.84 9.81 -18.79
N LEU A 73 8.82 9.08 -19.36
CA LEU A 73 10.21 9.12 -18.90
C LEU A 73 10.91 10.46 -19.14
N ASP A 74 10.65 11.16 -20.26
CA ASP A 74 11.13 12.53 -20.48
C ASP A 74 10.71 13.46 -19.32
N ARG A 75 9.44 13.37 -18.91
CA ARG A 75 8.85 14.17 -17.83
C ARG A 75 9.38 13.77 -16.45
N VAL A 76 9.67 12.48 -16.24
CA VAL A 76 10.32 11.96 -15.02
C VAL A 76 11.76 12.47 -14.92
N ALA A 77 12.52 12.45 -16.02
CA ALA A 77 13.88 12.97 -16.06
C ALA A 77 13.95 14.46 -15.72
N GLU A 78 13.13 15.30 -16.36
CA GLU A 78 13.09 16.75 -16.10
C GLU A 78 12.73 17.06 -14.63
N ALA A 79 11.84 16.27 -14.01
CA ALA A 79 11.50 16.43 -12.59
C ALA A 79 12.67 16.04 -11.66
N LEU A 80 13.47 15.04 -12.04
CA LEU A 80 14.66 14.62 -11.28
C LEU A 80 15.82 15.61 -11.42
N GLU A 81 16.05 16.18 -12.61
CA GLU A 81 17.00 17.28 -12.80
C GLU A 81 16.66 18.47 -11.87
N VAL A 82 15.37 18.86 -11.81
CA VAL A 82 14.87 19.91 -10.91
C VAL A 82 15.08 19.56 -9.43
N ALA A 83 14.99 18.29 -9.04
CA ALA A 83 15.31 17.81 -7.70
C ALA A 83 16.82 17.62 -7.42
N GLY A 84 17.69 18.00 -8.36
CA GLY A 84 19.13 17.92 -8.23
C GLY A 84 19.69 16.51 -8.39
N PHE A 85 19.24 15.76 -9.41
CA PHE A 85 19.93 14.57 -9.91
C PHE A 85 20.92 14.97 -11.02
N GLU A 86 22.15 14.46 -10.97
CA GLU A 86 23.29 14.92 -11.78
C GLU A 86 23.56 14.08 -13.03
N LYS A 87 23.33 12.76 -12.93
CA LYS A 87 23.40 11.82 -14.05
C LYS A 87 22.17 10.92 -13.98
N ILE A 88 21.38 10.95 -15.04
CA ILE A 88 20.18 10.15 -15.24
C ILE A 88 20.51 9.19 -16.40
N GLU A 89 20.63 7.91 -16.10
CA GLU A 89 20.83 6.87 -17.10
C GLU A 89 19.47 6.38 -17.59
N ARG A 90 19.36 6.18 -18.90
CA ARG A 90 18.10 5.79 -19.55
C ARG A 90 18.30 4.56 -20.42
N VAL A 91 17.38 3.61 -20.31
CA VAL A 91 17.37 2.38 -21.10
C VAL A 91 15.94 2.15 -21.61
N ASP A 92 15.73 2.38 -22.91
CA ASP A 92 14.45 2.15 -23.59
C ASP A 92 14.43 0.79 -24.29
N ASP A 93 13.30 0.09 -24.19
CA ASP A 93 12.97 -1.21 -24.79
C ASP A 93 14.00 -2.35 -24.62
N PRO A 94 14.62 -2.56 -23.42
CA PRO A 94 15.64 -3.59 -23.21
C PRO A 94 15.11 -5.03 -23.29
N ASP A 95 15.99 -5.93 -23.75
CA ASP A 95 15.91 -7.39 -23.55
C ASP A 95 16.27 -7.82 -22.12
N ASP A 96 16.22 -9.13 -21.83
CA ASP A 96 16.50 -9.67 -20.49
C ASP A 96 17.92 -9.42 -19.99
N GLU A 97 18.93 -9.58 -20.85
CA GLU A 97 20.32 -9.33 -20.52
C GLU A 97 20.59 -7.84 -20.28
N GLN A 98 20.04 -6.96 -21.13
CA GLN A 98 20.13 -5.50 -20.98
C GLN A 98 19.42 -5.01 -19.71
N LEU A 99 18.20 -5.50 -19.44
CA LEU A 99 17.43 -5.15 -18.24
C LEU A 99 18.17 -5.57 -16.96
N HIS A 100 18.76 -6.77 -16.94
CA HIS A 100 19.56 -7.22 -15.80
C HIS A 100 20.83 -6.38 -15.63
N LYS A 101 21.59 -6.14 -16.70
CA LYS A 101 22.82 -5.32 -16.67
C LYS A 101 22.55 -3.88 -16.26
N ALA A 102 21.43 -3.27 -16.68
CA ALA A 102 21.09 -1.90 -16.32
C ALA A 102 21.00 -1.72 -14.80
N PHE A 103 20.29 -2.61 -14.10
CA PHE A 103 20.17 -2.56 -12.64
C PHE A 103 21.47 -2.94 -11.92
N ASP A 104 22.20 -3.95 -12.40
CA ASP A 104 23.44 -4.45 -11.78
C ASP A 104 24.58 -3.42 -11.91
N ASN A 105 24.81 -2.91 -13.12
CA ASN A 105 25.84 -1.89 -13.40
C ASN A 105 25.57 -0.59 -12.66
N PHE A 106 24.34 -0.08 -12.66
CA PHE A 106 23.99 1.17 -11.99
C PHE A 106 24.15 1.05 -10.45
N LYS A 107 23.81 -0.11 -9.87
CA LYS A 107 24.14 -0.40 -8.47
C LYS A 107 25.66 -0.35 -8.24
N ASP A 108 26.46 -0.91 -9.13
CA ASP A 108 27.90 -1.06 -8.90
C ASP A 108 28.72 0.21 -9.22
N GLU A 109 28.29 1.06 -10.18
CA GLU A 109 28.93 2.36 -10.44
C GLU A 109 28.63 3.39 -9.33
N TYR A 110 27.41 3.43 -8.79
CA TYR A 110 26.98 4.49 -7.86
C TYR A 110 26.66 4.05 -6.44
N GLY A 111 26.35 2.78 -6.24
CA GLY A 111 25.75 2.28 -5.01
C GLY A 111 26.72 1.99 -3.88
N PHE A 112 28.04 1.99 -4.12
CA PHE A 112 29.01 1.73 -3.05
C PHE A 112 29.43 2.97 -2.25
N ASP A 113 29.27 4.19 -2.78
CA ASP A 113 29.48 5.41 -2.00
C ASP A 113 28.26 5.69 -1.09
N LYS A 114 28.51 5.69 0.22
CA LYS A 114 27.51 5.99 1.27
C LYS A 114 26.93 7.40 1.16
N SER A 115 27.66 8.34 0.59
CA SER A 115 27.25 9.74 0.45
C SER A 115 26.07 9.89 -0.52
N ASN A 116 25.98 9.03 -1.53
CA ASN A 116 25.01 9.12 -2.62
C ASN A 116 23.56 8.85 -2.20
N ARG A 117 22.63 9.32 -3.05
CA ARG A 117 21.26 8.79 -3.16
C ARG A 117 21.05 8.20 -4.56
N LEU A 118 20.36 7.07 -4.60
CA LEU A 118 19.99 6.37 -5.84
C LEU A 118 18.48 6.36 -6.06
N LEU A 119 18.06 6.50 -7.31
CA LEU A 119 16.69 6.27 -7.72
C LEU A 119 16.66 5.28 -8.89
N PHE A 120 15.75 4.31 -8.81
CA PHE A 120 15.46 3.36 -9.88
C PHE A 120 14.01 3.56 -10.27
N PHE A 121 13.72 3.73 -11.56
CA PHE A 121 12.37 3.86 -12.10
C PHE A 121 12.21 2.86 -13.24
N PHE A 122 11.15 2.06 -13.22
CA PHE A 122 10.79 1.15 -14.31
C PHE A 122 9.35 1.39 -14.74
N ALA A 123 9.12 1.61 -16.03
CA ALA A 123 7.80 1.65 -16.65
C ALA A 123 7.67 0.54 -17.70
N GLY A 124 6.55 -0.19 -17.70
CA GLY A 124 6.30 -1.29 -18.64
C GLY A 124 5.26 -2.27 -18.12
N HIS A 125 5.20 -3.47 -18.70
CA HIS A 125 4.43 -4.56 -18.12
C HIS A 125 5.10 -5.13 -16.88
N GLY A 126 4.25 -5.54 -15.93
CA GLY A 126 4.60 -6.39 -14.81
C GLY A 126 3.79 -7.68 -14.86
N TYR A 127 4.32 -8.74 -14.24
CA TYR A 127 3.61 -10.00 -14.06
C TYR A 127 3.71 -10.50 -12.61
N THR A 128 2.63 -11.15 -12.17
CA THR A 128 2.51 -11.85 -10.88
C THR A 128 2.26 -13.34 -11.15
N ASP A 129 3.07 -14.21 -10.54
CA ASP A 129 2.83 -15.65 -10.58
C ASP A 129 1.78 -16.12 -9.55
N THR A 130 1.40 -17.40 -9.62
CA THR A 130 0.42 -18.04 -8.73
C THR A 130 0.80 -18.03 -7.24
N ASP A 131 2.08 -17.81 -6.93
CA ASP A 131 2.62 -17.82 -5.59
C ASP A 131 2.78 -16.36 -5.07
N GLY A 132 2.31 -15.39 -5.86
CA GLY A 132 2.35 -13.96 -5.58
C GLY A 132 3.64 -13.26 -5.97
N LYS A 133 4.61 -13.92 -6.63
CA LYS A 133 5.92 -13.32 -6.96
C LYS A 133 5.83 -12.39 -8.16
N GLY A 134 6.37 -11.18 -8.04
CA GLY A 134 6.45 -10.19 -9.13
C GLY A 134 7.69 -10.35 -10.04
N TYR A 135 7.53 -10.04 -11.32
CA TYR A 135 8.56 -10.10 -12.38
C TYR A 135 8.48 -8.90 -13.36
N LEU A 136 9.56 -8.12 -13.51
CA LEU A 136 9.65 -7.10 -14.57
C LEU A 136 9.70 -7.79 -15.93
N VAL A 137 8.98 -7.25 -16.92
CA VAL A 137 8.86 -7.86 -18.25
C VAL A 137 9.72 -7.07 -19.26
N PRO A 138 10.90 -7.58 -19.65
CA PRO A 138 11.67 -7.02 -20.76
C PRO A 138 10.96 -7.25 -22.10
N ARG A 139 11.36 -6.51 -23.14
CA ARG A 139 10.77 -6.52 -24.49
C ARG A 139 10.56 -7.92 -25.07
N ASP A 140 11.53 -8.79 -24.82
CA ASP A 140 11.67 -10.08 -25.48
C ASP A 140 11.13 -11.28 -24.65
N ALA A 141 10.52 -11.00 -23.49
CA ALA A 141 9.88 -12.01 -22.65
C ALA A 141 8.46 -12.37 -23.18
N PRO A 142 8.21 -13.62 -23.60
CA PRO A 142 6.91 -14.01 -24.16
C PRO A 142 5.82 -13.97 -23.09
N ASN A 143 4.56 -13.73 -23.47
CA ASN A 143 3.45 -13.77 -22.53
C ASN A 143 3.36 -15.17 -21.87
N PRO A 144 3.28 -15.28 -20.52
CA PRO A 144 3.30 -16.56 -19.82
C PRO A 144 2.08 -17.46 -20.06
N ARG A 145 1.02 -16.94 -20.72
CA ARG A 145 -0.09 -17.76 -21.24
C ARG A 145 0.25 -18.49 -22.55
N ARG A 146 1.30 -18.05 -23.26
CA ARG A 146 1.81 -18.65 -24.50
C ARG A 146 3.04 -19.51 -24.22
N ASP A 147 4.05 -18.96 -23.54
CA ASP A 147 5.23 -19.71 -23.07
C ASP A 147 5.60 -19.31 -21.64
N ARG A 148 5.10 -20.10 -20.68
CA ARG A 148 5.44 -19.96 -19.25
C ARG A 148 6.91 -20.24 -18.94
N LYS A 149 7.62 -21.04 -19.75
CA LYS A 149 9.03 -21.40 -19.50
C LYS A 149 9.98 -20.32 -20.03
N GLY A 150 9.77 -19.87 -21.27
CA GLY A 150 10.50 -18.74 -21.84
C GLY A 150 10.28 -17.46 -21.04
N PHE A 151 9.06 -17.21 -20.55
CA PHE A 151 8.78 -16.09 -19.66
C PHE A 151 9.67 -16.10 -18.41
N PHE A 152 9.65 -17.16 -17.60
CA PHE A 152 10.43 -17.22 -16.35
C PHE A 152 11.95 -17.33 -16.55
N ARG A 153 12.41 -17.60 -17.79
CA ARG A 153 13.85 -17.54 -18.11
C ARG A 153 14.32 -16.09 -18.33
N LYS A 154 13.45 -15.22 -18.84
CA LYS A 154 13.77 -13.85 -19.29
C LYS A 154 13.32 -12.76 -18.31
N ALA A 155 12.15 -12.93 -17.70
CA ALA A 155 11.55 -11.90 -16.86
C ALA A 155 12.31 -11.74 -15.53
N LEU A 156 12.70 -10.52 -15.19
CA LEU A 156 13.56 -10.20 -14.04
C LEU A 156 12.76 -10.27 -12.73
N PRO A 157 13.00 -11.25 -11.83
CA PRO A 157 12.20 -11.41 -10.62
C PRO A 157 12.48 -10.29 -9.61
N MET A 158 11.43 -9.81 -8.93
CA MET A 158 11.54 -8.81 -7.86
C MET A 158 12.47 -9.25 -6.71
N SER A 159 12.65 -10.56 -6.50
CA SER A 159 13.60 -11.09 -5.51
C SER A 159 15.06 -10.72 -5.82
N GLN A 160 15.45 -10.62 -7.10
CA GLN A 160 16.78 -10.16 -7.51
C GLN A 160 16.96 -8.67 -7.23
N ILE A 161 15.91 -7.86 -7.48
CA ILE A 161 15.91 -6.43 -7.12
C ILE A 161 16.01 -6.24 -5.61
N MET A 162 15.36 -7.10 -4.80
CA MET A 162 15.58 -7.10 -3.35
C MET A 162 16.98 -7.58 -2.94
N ALA A 163 17.67 -8.39 -3.74
CA ALA A 163 19.06 -8.77 -3.48
C ALA A 163 20.00 -7.57 -3.73
N TRP A 164 19.85 -6.89 -4.87
CA TRP A 164 20.57 -5.66 -5.18
C TRP A 164 20.33 -4.54 -4.16
N ALA A 165 19.08 -4.32 -3.74
CA ALA A 165 18.75 -3.33 -2.71
C ALA A 165 19.52 -3.53 -1.38
N ARG A 166 19.78 -4.78 -1.00
CA ARG A 166 20.61 -5.12 0.19
C ARG A 166 22.11 -4.96 -0.05
N GLN A 167 22.58 -5.04 -1.30
CA GLN A 167 23.99 -4.87 -1.65
C GLN A 167 24.43 -3.40 -1.59
N ILE A 168 23.60 -2.47 -2.08
CA ILE A 168 23.83 -1.01 -2.09
C ILE A 168 24.29 -0.52 -0.70
N LYS A 169 25.31 0.33 -0.66
CA LYS A 169 25.86 1.02 0.53
C LYS A 169 25.50 2.51 0.60
N ALA A 170 25.13 3.13 -0.51
CA ALA A 170 24.50 4.46 -0.56
C ALA A 170 23.39 4.56 0.50
N ARG A 171 23.31 5.68 1.23
CA ARG A 171 22.38 5.79 2.38
C ARG A 171 20.95 5.54 1.94
N HIS A 172 20.48 6.27 0.93
CA HIS A 172 19.10 6.20 0.46
C HIS A 172 19.03 5.61 -0.95
N ALA A 173 18.17 4.62 -1.15
CA ALA A 173 17.77 4.15 -2.47
C ALA A 173 16.24 4.02 -2.55
N LEU A 174 15.66 4.61 -3.59
CA LEU A 174 14.23 4.57 -3.88
C LEU A 174 13.99 3.83 -5.20
N PHE A 175 13.02 2.92 -5.22
CA PHE A 175 12.67 2.12 -6.39
C PHE A 175 11.19 2.35 -6.74
N LEU A 176 10.91 2.75 -7.98
CA LEU A 176 9.56 3.03 -8.48
C LEU A 176 9.20 2.12 -9.65
N PHE A 177 7.99 1.55 -9.63
CA PHE A 177 7.52 0.58 -10.61
C PHE A 177 6.15 0.99 -11.17
N ASP A 178 6.15 1.61 -12.34
CA ASP A 178 4.96 1.92 -13.13
C ASP A 178 4.57 0.69 -13.99
N SER A 179 4.13 -0.36 -13.29
CA SER A 179 3.99 -1.72 -13.81
C SER A 179 3.07 -2.58 -12.92
N CYS A 180 2.49 -3.63 -13.51
CA CYS A 180 1.45 -4.46 -12.89
C CYS A 180 2.02 -5.45 -11.85
N PHE A 181 1.92 -5.19 -10.54
CA PHE A 181 2.51 -6.07 -9.52
C PHE A 181 1.65 -6.37 -8.30
N SER A 182 1.71 -7.63 -7.87
CA SER A 182 1.47 -8.02 -6.48
C SER A 182 2.53 -7.40 -5.57
N GLY A 183 2.09 -6.64 -4.56
CA GLY A 183 2.93 -6.11 -3.48
C GLY A 183 3.50 -7.18 -2.53
N SER A 184 3.89 -8.36 -3.00
CA SER A 184 4.56 -9.40 -2.19
C SER A 184 5.92 -8.94 -1.65
N VAL A 185 6.41 -7.80 -2.11
CA VAL A 185 7.60 -7.11 -1.62
C VAL A 185 7.33 -6.48 -0.24
N PHE A 186 6.08 -6.09 0.05
CA PHE A 186 5.73 -5.33 1.24
C PHE A 186 4.91 -6.17 2.22
N ARG A 187 5.47 -6.37 3.40
CA ARG A 187 4.65 -6.57 4.59
C ARG A 187 4.27 -5.20 5.12
N GLU A 188 2.97 -5.00 5.32
CA GLU A 188 2.43 -3.78 5.91
C GLU A 188 3.04 -3.53 7.29
N ARG A 189 4.02 -2.63 7.34
CA ARG A 189 4.44 -1.93 8.56
C ARG A 189 3.67 -0.61 8.56
N ASN A 190 2.91 -0.34 9.63
CA ASN A 190 2.03 0.82 9.74
C ASN A 190 2.68 2.09 9.17
N LEU A 191 2.07 2.63 8.11
CA LEU A 191 2.47 3.90 7.52
C LEU A 191 2.29 5.01 8.58
N PRO A 192 3.17 6.03 8.62
CA PRO A 192 3.02 7.12 9.57
C PRO A 192 1.75 7.90 9.24
N GLU A 193 1.00 8.21 10.29
CA GLU A 193 -0.33 8.83 10.22
C GLU A 193 -0.34 10.26 9.67
N GLU A 194 0.84 10.91 9.66
CA GLU A 194 1.06 12.28 9.23
C GLU A 194 2.37 12.34 8.40
N PRO A 195 2.46 13.24 7.40
CA PRO A 195 3.69 13.52 6.66
C PRO A 195 4.94 13.70 7.56
N PRO A 196 5.98 12.86 7.41
CA PRO A 196 7.13 12.89 8.31
C PRO A 196 7.93 14.19 8.18
N HIS A 197 8.01 14.95 9.28
CA HIS A 197 8.85 16.14 9.36
C HIS A 197 10.34 15.81 9.25
N ILE A 198 11.11 16.76 8.70
CA ILE A 198 12.56 16.67 8.65
C ILE A 198 13.18 16.56 10.04
N THR A 199 13.79 15.40 10.32
CA THR A 199 14.45 15.05 11.58
C THR A 199 15.73 14.24 11.34
N LYS A 200 16.57 14.09 12.37
CA LYS A 200 17.80 13.26 12.33
C LYS A 200 17.56 11.77 12.00
N LEU A 201 16.33 11.28 12.12
CA LEU A 201 16.01 9.90 11.75
C LEU A 201 16.02 9.70 10.24
N ILE A 202 15.59 10.71 9.45
CA ILE A 202 15.50 10.63 7.99
C ILE A 202 16.87 10.31 7.36
N ALA A 203 17.97 10.80 7.93
CA ALA A 203 19.34 10.61 7.42
C ALA A 203 19.92 9.20 7.58
N ARG A 204 19.17 8.26 8.19
CA ARG A 204 19.58 6.86 8.38
C ARG A 204 19.38 6.04 7.09
N PRO A 205 20.00 4.86 6.94
CA PRO A 205 19.85 4.09 5.70
C PRO A 205 18.39 3.69 5.43
N VAL A 206 17.99 3.74 4.15
CA VAL A 206 16.66 3.34 3.69
C VAL A 206 16.70 2.69 2.30
N ARG A 207 15.96 1.60 2.15
CA ARG A 207 15.56 0.99 0.86
C ARG A 207 14.05 1.09 0.79
N GLN A 208 13.58 2.02 -0.04
CA GLN A 208 12.18 2.41 -0.14
C GLN A 208 11.66 2.10 -1.53
N PHE A 209 10.39 1.73 -1.63
CA PHE A 209 9.81 1.20 -2.85
C PHE A 209 8.38 1.73 -3.03
N ILE A 210 7.98 1.97 -4.27
CA ILE A 210 6.64 2.40 -4.68
C ILE A 210 6.24 1.65 -5.95
N THR A 211 5.08 0.99 -5.97
CA THR A 211 4.47 0.41 -7.18
C THR A 211 3.24 1.21 -7.59
N ALA A 212 2.89 1.23 -8.87
CA ALA A 212 1.72 1.94 -9.41
C ALA A 212 0.39 1.18 -9.27
N GLY A 213 0.40 -0.01 -8.68
CA GLY A 213 -0.79 -0.86 -8.57
C GLY A 213 -0.56 -2.11 -7.73
N SER A 214 -1.63 -2.88 -7.58
CA SER A 214 -1.68 -4.18 -6.91
C SER A 214 -1.90 -5.34 -7.91
N ALA A 215 -1.85 -6.59 -7.42
CA ALA A 215 -1.77 -7.84 -8.20
C ALA A 215 -2.73 -7.97 -9.40
N ASN A 216 -3.94 -7.42 -9.28
CA ASN A 216 -5.04 -7.60 -10.22
C ASN A 216 -5.34 -6.35 -11.06
N GLN A 217 -4.43 -5.36 -11.05
CA GLN A 217 -4.64 -4.03 -11.67
C GLN A 217 -3.64 -3.83 -12.82
N PRO A 218 -4.07 -3.98 -14.09
CA PRO A 218 -3.20 -3.72 -15.23
C PRO A 218 -2.93 -2.22 -15.42
N VAL A 219 -1.69 -1.87 -15.77
CA VAL A 219 -1.34 -0.50 -16.19
C VAL A 219 -2.03 -0.18 -17.52
N PRO A 220 -2.75 0.94 -17.64
CA PRO A 220 -3.34 1.39 -18.89
C PRO A 220 -2.27 1.98 -19.82
N ALA A 221 -2.52 1.97 -21.15
CA ALA A 221 -1.60 2.51 -22.18
C ALA A 221 -1.44 4.05 -22.19
N ARG A 222 -1.71 4.71 -21.06
CA ARG A 222 -1.33 6.09 -20.68
C ARG A 222 -1.25 6.09 -19.16
N SER A 223 -0.06 6.23 -18.58
CA SER A 223 0.09 6.16 -17.14
C SER A 223 -0.54 7.38 -16.46
N THR A 224 -0.99 7.18 -15.22
CA THR A 224 -1.31 8.27 -14.29
C THR A 224 -0.17 8.44 -13.25
N PHE A 225 0.64 7.40 -13.03
CA PHE A 225 1.66 7.35 -11.99
C PHE A 225 2.92 8.15 -12.36
N ALA A 226 3.57 7.91 -13.50
CA ALA A 226 4.70 8.73 -13.94
C ALA A 226 4.37 10.24 -14.06
N PRO A 227 3.21 10.66 -14.61
CA PRO A 227 2.76 12.06 -14.54
C PRO A 227 2.58 12.62 -13.12
N ALA A 228 1.99 11.84 -12.20
CA ALA A 228 1.78 12.26 -10.82
C ALA A 228 3.11 12.35 -10.03
N PHE A 229 4.03 11.41 -10.24
CA PHE A 229 5.38 11.43 -9.66
C PHE A 229 6.14 12.71 -10.06
N ALA A 230 6.15 13.02 -11.36
CA ALA A 230 6.82 14.21 -11.86
C ALA A 230 6.20 15.50 -11.30
N ASP A 231 4.87 15.54 -11.17
CA ASP A 231 4.15 16.69 -10.58
C ASP A 231 4.37 16.83 -9.07
N ALA A 232 4.50 15.71 -8.35
CA ALA A 232 4.76 15.68 -6.91
C ALA A 232 6.02 16.48 -6.56
N ILE A 233 7.06 16.28 -7.38
CA ILE A 233 8.36 16.93 -7.26
C ILE A 233 8.32 18.32 -7.91
N ARG A 234 8.06 18.41 -9.22
CA ARG A 234 8.24 19.64 -10.02
C ARG A 234 7.34 20.80 -9.59
N TYR A 235 6.14 20.50 -9.11
CA TYR A 235 5.16 21.49 -8.67
C TYR A 235 4.88 21.41 -7.17
N SER A 236 5.77 20.75 -6.40
CA SER A 236 5.69 20.64 -4.94
C SER A 236 4.35 20.11 -4.42
N LYS A 237 3.66 19.27 -5.21
CA LYS A 237 2.38 18.65 -4.80
C LYS A 237 2.59 17.50 -3.81
N GLY A 238 3.76 16.87 -3.86
CA GLY A 238 4.19 15.81 -2.93
C GLY A 238 4.76 16.34 -1.62
N ASP A 239 5.06 17.64 -1.51
CA ASP A 239 5.35 18.28 -0.23
C ASP A 239 4.01 18.42 0.50
N LEU A 240 3.71 17.53 1.44
CA LEU A 240 2.40 17.47 2.08
C LEU A 240 2.34 18.34 3.34
N ASN A 241 3.50 18.60 3.97
CA ASN A 241 3.58 19.37 5.21
C ASN A 241 4.04 20.84 5.04
N LYS A 242 4.50 21.20 3.84
CA LYS A 242 5.03 22.51 3.43
C LYS A 242 6.31 22.92 4.15
N ASP A 243 7.23 21.97 4.33
CA ASP A 243 8.60 22.23 4.80
C ASP A 243 9.67 22.34 3.69
N GLY A 244 9.28 22.28 2.41
CA GLY A 244 10.17 22.50 1.27
C GLY A 244 10.92 21.25 0.79
N TYR A 245 10.53 20.08 1.29
CA TYR A 245 11.05 18.79 0.88
C TYR A 245 9.91 17.89 0.39
N VAL A 246 10.27 16.79 -0.28
CA VAL A 246 9.34 15.67 -0.49
C VAL A 246 10.04 14.43 0.02
N THR A 247 9.52 13.84 1.09
CA THR A 247 10.02 12.53 1.54
C THR A 247 9.51 11.40 0.65
N GLY A 248 10.17 10.24 0.65
CA GLY A 248 9.69 9.04 -0.05
C GLY A 248 8.34 8.56 0.49
N THR A 249 8.05 8.83 1.76
CA THR A 249 6.76 8.54 2.40
C THR A 249 5.67 9.52 1.97
N GLU A 250 5.95 10.82 1.91
CA GLU A 250 4.99 11.81 1.38
C GLU A 250 4.72 11.58 -0.12
N LEU A 251 5.75 11.25 -0.89
CA LEU A 251 5.60 10.85 -2.29
C LEU A 251 4.69 9.62 -2.42
N GLY A 252 4.83 8.62 -1.53
CA GLY A 252 3.94 7.47 -1.46
C GLY A 252 2.49 7.85 -1.20
N LEU A 253 2.24 8.63 -0.14
CA LEU A 253 0.91 9.15 0.23
C LEU A 253 0.29 9.99 -0.91
N HIS A 254 1.09 10.85 -1.54
CA HIS A 254 0.67 11.68 -2.67
C HIS A 254 0.29 10.84 -3.89
N LEU A 255 1.12 9.84 -4.24
CA LEU A 255 0.85 8.95 -5.37
C LEU A 255 -0.39 8.08 -5.12
N GLU A 256 -0.54 7.51 -3.92
CA GLU A 256 -1.74 6.79 -3.52
C GLU A 256 -2.99 7.67 -3.65
N ALA A 257 -2.93 8.91 -3.15
CA ALA A 257 -4.04 9.85 -3.20
C ALA A 257 -4.38 10.34 -4.62
N GLU A 258 -3.40 10.66 -5.47
CA GLU A 258 -3.66 11.17 -6.82
C GLU A 258 -4.00 10.08 -7.84
N VAL A 259 -3.24 8.98 -7.90
CA VAL A 259 -3.43 7.95 -8.94
C VAL A 259 -4.80 7.26 -8.78
N SER A 260 -5.21 7.01 -7.54
CA SER A 260 -6.50 6.38 -7.22
C SER A 260 -7.72 7.21 -7.63
N LYS A 261 -7.58 8.52 -7.87
CA LYS A 261 -8.69 9.38 -8.36
C LYS A 261 -9.05 9.09 -9.82
N TYR A 262 -8.07 8.72 -10.64
CA TYR A 262 -8.23 8.69 -12.10
C TYR A 262 -8.28 7.28 -12.69
N LYS A 263 -7.87 6.24 -11.95
CA LYS A 263 -7.75 4.85 -12.41
C LYS A 263 -8.07 3.85 -11.30
N LYS A 264 -8.41 2.61 -11.69
CA LYS A 264 -8.45 1.44 -10.80
C LYS A 264 -7.04 0.92 -10.45
N GLN A 265 -6.12 1.84 -10.17
CA GLN A 265 -4.74 1.59 -9.77
C GLN A 265 -4.59 2.15 -8.35
N ILE A 266 -4.20 1.29 -7.41
CA ILE A 266 -3.91 1.70 -6.03
C ILE A 266 -2.41 1.50 -5.83
N PRO A 267 -1.61 2.57 -5.87
CA PRO A 267 -0.18 2.50 -5.57
C PRO A 267 0.09 1.88 -4.20
N GLN A 268 1.16 1.10 -4.10
CA GLN A 268 1.60 0.51 -2.83
C GLN A 268 3.02 0.96 -2.55
N PHE A 269 3.30 1.41 -1.33
CA PHE A 269 4.63 1.88 -0.94
C PHE A 269 5.06 1.36 0.41
N GLY A 270 6.38 1.25 0.60
CA GLY A 270 6.94 0.69 1.82
C GLY A 270 8.47 0.71 1.85
N LYS A 271 9.01 0.21 2.96
CA LYS A 271 10.45 0.05 3.20
C LYS A 271 10.76 -1.44 3.36
N ILE A 272 11.99 -1.85 3.04
CA ILE A 272 12.41 -3.27 3.06
C ILE A 272 12.27 -3.89 4.48
N ASP A 273 12.08 -5.21 4.59
CA ASP A 273 11.79 -5.89 5.88
C ASP A 273 13.03 -6.08 6.79
N GLU A 274 14.13 -5.35 6.52
CA GLU A 274 15.36 -5.35 7.32
C GLU A 274 15.49 -4.09 8.19
N TYR A 275 15.73 -4.28 9.50
CA TYR A 275 15.74 -3.18 10.48
C TYR A 275 16.76 -2.08 10.16
N ASP A 276 17.96 -2.41 9.69
CA ASP A 276 19.02 -1.42 9.43
C ASP A 276 18.90 -0.72 8.06
N LEU A 277 18.00 -1.19 7.20
CA LEU A 277 17.75 -0.66 5.85
C LEU A 277 16.37 0.00 5.71
N ALA A 278 15.69 0.27 6.83
CA ALA A 278 14.33 0.82 6.86
C ALA A 278 14.16 2.00 7.85
N GLN A 279 15.26 2.61 8.30
CA GLN A 279 15.23 3.59 9.41
C GLN A 279 15.10 5.04 8.97
N GLY A 280 15.61 5.39 7.78
CA GLY A 280 15.49 6.72 7.21
C GLY A 280 14.27 6.90 6.31
N ASP A 281 14.29 7.95 5.50
CA ASP A 281 13.32 8.21 4.44
C ASP A 281 14.05 8.77 3.21
N PHE A 282 13.58 8.46 2.00
CA PHE A 282 14.12 9.14 0.83
C PHE A 282 13.78 10.63 0.90
N VAL A 283 14.59 11.52 0.30
CA VAL A 283 14.29 12.96 0.29
C VAL A 283 14.64 13.58 -1.06
N PHE A 284 13.66 14.21 -1.68
CA PHE A 284 13.85 15.20 -2.74
C PHE A 284 13.96 16.58 -2.10
N VAL A 285 14.98 17.35 -2.51
CA VAL A 285 15.15 18.75 -2.10
C VAL A 285 14.51 19.61 -3.17
N LEU A 286 13.48 20.37 -2.81
CA LEU A 286 12.85 21.30 -3.75
C LEU A 286 13.72 22.55 -3.81
N GLY A 287 14.35 22.80 -4.95
CA GLY A 287 15.26 23.93 -5.11
C GLY A 287 14.53 25.26 -4.91
N SER A 288 15.07 26.14 -4.06
CA SER A 288 14.55 27.50 -3.80
C SER A 288 14.80 28.47 -4.96
N GLY A 289 14.77 27.99 -6.20
CA GLY A 289 14.97 28.78 -7.41
C GLY A 289 13.68 29.43 -7.86
N GLU A 290 13.77 30.66 -8.35
CA GLU A 290 12.63 31.34 -8.96
C GLU A 290 12.01 30.49 -10.08
N LEU A 291 10.68 30.57 -10.20
CA LEU A 291 9.96 30.03 -11.35
C LEU A 291 10.50 30.67 -12.63
N LYS A 292 11.34 29.94 -13.39
CA LYS A 292 11.78 30.35 -14.72
C LYS A 292 10.54 30.78 -15.52
N PRO A 293 10.44 32.04 -15.96
CA PRO A 293 9.20 32.58 -16.50
C PRO A 293 8.78 31.80 -17.75
N LYS A 294 7.46 31.60 -17.91
CA LYS A 294 6.89 30.89 -19.07
C LYS A 294 7.55 31.37 -20.37
N PRO A 295 8.15 30.49 -21.18
CA PRO A 295 8.53 30.82 -22.54
C PRO A 295 7.32 31.41 -23.27
N LYS A 296 7.47 32.59 -23.86
CA LYS A 296 6.35 33.26 -24.56
C LYS A 296 5.79 32.31 -25.63
N PRO A 297 4.46 32.12 -25.72
CA PRO A 297 3.87 31.14 -26.64
C PRO A 297 4.07 31.58 -28.10
N ARG A 298 5.10 31.04 -28.73
CA ARG A 298 5.48 31.39 -30.11
C ARG A 298 4.66 30.56 -31.10
N THR A 299 3.56 31.14 -31.56
CA THR A 299 3.01 30.94 -32.92
C THR A 299 2.81 29.48 -33.41
N VAL A 300 2.21 28.61 -32.60
CA VAL A 300 1.78 27.26 -33.05
C VAL A 300 0.30 26.95 -32.72
N MET A 301 -0.25 27.53 -31.64
CA MET A 301 -1.62 27.19 -31.19
C MET A 301 -2.74 27.65 -32.13
N ALA A 302 -2.56 28.76 -32.86
CA ALA A 302 -3.55 29.24 -33.84
C ALA A 302 -3.74 28.22 -34.98
N GLN A 303 -2.66 27.87 -35.69
CA GLN A 303 -2.66 26.87 -36.76
C GLN A 303 -3.29 25.54 -36.32
N LYS A 304 -3.03 25.10 -35.08
CA LYS A 304 -3.54 23.81 -34.59
C LYS A 304 -5.03 23.83 -34.28
N ALA A 305 -5.55 24.92 -33.71
CA ALA A 305 -6.98 25.08 -33.47
C ALA A 305 -7.77 25.14 -34.78
N GLU A 306 -7.23 25.86 -35.77
CA GLU A 306 -7.82 26.01 -37.10
C GLU A 306 -7.82 24.67 -37.88
N ASN A 307 -6.69 23.95 -37.89
CA ASN A 307 -6.61 22.62 -38.50
C ASN A 307 -7.55 21.59 -37.85
N SER A 308 -7.68 21.57 -36.51
CA SER A 308 -8.62 20.64 -35.85
C SER A 308 -10.09 21.01 -36.12
N GLY A 309 -10.41 22.29 -36.25
CA GLY A 309 -11.75 22.73 -36.66
C GLY A 309 -12.08 22.40 -38.12
N MET A 310 -11.08 22.46 -39.02
CA MET A 310 -11.21 22.06 -40.41
C MET A 310 -11.31 20.54 -40.56
N GLU A 311 -10.49 19.78 -39.83
CA GLU A 311 -10.55 18.32 -39.78
C GLU A 311 -11.93 17.81 -39.36
N MET A 312 -12.47 18.36 -38.26
CA MET A 312 -13.77 17.94 -37.73
C MET A 312 -14.91 18.19 -38.72
N ARG A 313 -14.91 19.33 -39.41
CA ARG A 313 -15.91 19.65 -40.45
C ARG A 313 -15.79 18.77 -41.70
N PHE A 314 -14.58 18.33 -42.05
CA PHE A 314 -14.37 17.36 -43.14
C PHE A 314 -14.81 15.95 -42.70
N TRP A 315 -14.57 15.57 -41.45
CA TRP A 315 -15.05 14.30 -40.91
C TRP A 315 -16.58 14.25 -40.86
N ASP A 316 -17.25 15.29 -40.35
CA ASP A 316 -18.71 15.37 -40.25
C ASP A 316 -19.42 15.22 -41.61
N SER A 317 -18.79 15.64 -42.72
CA SER A 317 -19.35 15.48 -44.07
C SER A 317 -19.05 14.13 -44.72
N VAL A 318 -18.10 13.35 -44.18
CA VAL A 318 -17.64 12.07 -44.75
C VAL A 318 -18.03 10.86 -43.90
N GLU A 319 -18.17 10.99 -42.57
CA GLU A 319 -18.38 9.89 -41.62
C GLU A 319 -19.54 8.94 -42.01
N LYS A 320 -20.59 9.49 -42.63
CA LYS A 320 -21.83 8.78 -43.00
C LYS A 320 -21.93 8.46 -44.50
N SER A 321 -20.82 8.59 -45.23
CA SER A 321 -20.72 8.22 -46.64
C SER A 321 -20.67 6.71 -46.84
N ASN A 322 -21.11 6.25 -48.01
CA ASN A 322 -20.88 4.88 -48.50
C ASN A 322 -19.88 4.85 -49.68
N ASP A 323 -19.26 5.99 -50.01
CA ASP A 323 -18.22 6.11 -51.03
C ASP A 323 -16.82 6.07 -50.38
N PRO A 324 -15.98 5.05 -50.67
CA PRO A 324 -14.63 4.94 -50.11
C PRO A 324 -13.68 6.06 -50.57
N GLU A 325 -13.90 6.68 -51.73
CA GLU A 325 -13.02 7.75 -52.23
C GLU A 325 -13.11 9.03 -51.39
N LEU A 326 -14.25 9.30 -50.75
CA LEU A 326 -14.36 10.42 -49.81
C LEU A 326 -13.55 10.20 -48.51
N TYR A 327 -13.48 8.96 -48.03
CA TYR A 327 -12.59 8.60 -46.91
C TYR A 327 -11.12 8.61 -47.33
N ARG A 328 -10.79 8.18 -48.57
CA ARG A 328 -9.43 8.31 -49.15
C ARG A 328 -9.03 9.78 -49.30
N ALA A 329 -9.93 10.67 -49.69
CA ALA A 329 -9.70 12.12 -49.75
C ALA A 329 -9.46 12.74 -48.36
N TYR A 330 -10.29 12.39 -47.37
CA TYR A 330 -10.03 12.77 -45.96
C TYR A 330 -8.65 12.28 -45.50
N LEU A 331 -8.25 11.06 -45.86
CA LEU A 331 -6.94 10.50 -45.53
C LEU A 331 -5.76 11.15 -46.24
N ALA A 332 -5.94 11.62 -47.48
CA ALA A 332 -4.91 12.40 -48.18
C ALA A 332 -4.71 13.78 -47.53
N GLN A 333 -5.79 14.40 -47.06
CA GLN A 333 -5.79 15.70 -46.39
C GLN A 333 -5.28 15.62 -44.93
N PHE A 334 -5.64 14.54 -44.22
CA PHE A 334 -5.36 14.33 -42.79
C PHE A 334 -4.77 12.92 -42.50
N PRO A 335 -3.60 12.54 -43.06
CA PRO A 335 -3.07 11.16 -43.01
C PRO A 335 -2.74 10.65 -41.60
N ASN A 336 -2.44 11.58 -40.68
CA ASN A 336 -2.20 11.37 -39.25
C ASN A 336 -3.29 12.03 -38.39
N GLY A 337 -4.49 12.19 -38.97
CA GLY A 337 -5.64 12.84 -38.35
C GLY A 337 -6.27 12.05 -37.20
N THR A 338 -7.08 12.76 -36.42
CA THR A 338 -7.86 12.26 -35.27
C THR A 338 -8.73 11.07 -35.64
N PHE A 339 -9.30 11.04 -36.86
CA PHE A 339 -10.17 9.98 -37.35
C PHE A 339 -9.52 9.10 -38.44
N ALA A 340 -8.22 9.30 -38.75
CA ALA A 340 -7.53 8.59 -39.83
C ALA A 340 -7.55 7.06 -39.68
N THR A 341 -7.52 6.52 -38.45
CA THR A 341 -7.68 5.08 -38.21
C THR A 341 -9.08 4.59 -38.55
N ILE A 342 -10.13 5.37 -38.23
CA ILE A 342 -11.53 5.02 -38.52
C ILE A 342 -11.78 5.09 -40.03
N ALA A 343 -11.26 6.13 -40.69
CA ALA A 343 -11.33 6.28 -42.14
C ALA A 343 -10.73 5.07 -42.88
N LYS A 344 -9.54 4.60 -42.49
CA LYS A 344 -8.89 3.42 -43.10
C LYS A 344 -9.75 2.17 -42.97
N ILE A 345 -10.29 1.90 -41.78
CA ILE A 345 -11.18 0.75 -41.53
C ILE A 345 -12.46 0.85 -42.36
N GLN A 346 -13.03 2.04 -42.52
CA GLN A 346 -14.26 2.25 -43.29
C GLN A 346 -14.02 2.15 -44.81
N VAL A 347 -12.84 2.53 -45.32
CA VAL A 347 -12.40 2.24 -46.69
C VAL A 347 -12.35 0.72 -46.94
N GLU A 348 -11.62 -0.05 -46.12
CA GLU A 348 -11.53 -1.51 -46.25
C GLU A 348 -12.91 -2.20 -46.16
N LYS A 349 -13.79 -1.70 -45.29
CA LYS A 349 -15.14 -2.22 -45.10
C LYS A 349 -16.08 -1.93 -46.28
N LEU A 350 -15.98 -0.75 -46.90
CA LEU A 350 -16.76 -0.41 -48.08
C LEU A 350 -16.23 -1.17 -49.32
N GLU A 351 -14.92 -1.26 -49.51
CA GLU A 351 -14.30 -2.00 -50.61
C GLU A 351 -14.59 -3.51 -50.53
N SER A 352 -14.49 -4.11 -49.35
CA SER A 352 -14.86 -5.52 -49.15
C SER A 352 -16.36 -5.80 -49.36
N SER A 353 -17.24 -4.81 -49.21
CA SER A 353 -18.68 -4.96 -49.52
C SER A 353 -18.98 -5.10 -51.02
N VAL A 354 -18.07 -4.66 -51.90
CA VAL A 354 -18.16 -4.80 -53.36
C VAL A 354 -17.64 -6.17 -53.84
N GLY A 355 -16.96 -6.92 -52.97
CA GLY A 355 -16.15 -8.10 -53.33
C GLY A 355 -16.89 -9.43 -53.61
N TRP A 356 -18.21 -9.52 -53.52
CA TRP A 356 -18.96 -10.78 -53.75
C TRP A 356 -19.23 -11.05 -55.24
N ALA A 357 -18.19 -11.20 -56.06
CA ALA A 357 -18.31 -11.66 -57.44
C ALA A 357 -17.06 -12.39 -57.96
N LYS A 358 -17.24 -13.68 -58.32
CA LYS A 358 -16.36 -14.63 -59.04
C LYS A 358 -15.47 -15.60 -58.20
N SER A 359 -15.93 -16.86 -58.17
CA SER A 359 -15.19 -18.15 -58.36
C SER A 359 -13.77 -18.34 -57.79
N ARG A 360 -13.46 -19.40 -57.01
CA ARG A 360 -13.26 -20.83 -57.44
C ARG A 360 -12.25 -20.96 -58.60
N SER A 361 -11.25 -21.86 -58.58
CA SER A 361 -11.21 -23.26 -58.08
C SER A 361 -9.90 -23.66 -57.36
N ASP A 362 -9.77 -24.92 -56.88
CA ASP A 362 -8.69 -25.88 -57.28
C ASP A 362 -8.56 -27.16 -56.40
N VAL A 363 -8.56 -28.34 -57.06
CA VAL A 363 -8.41 -29.76 -56.58
C VAL A 363 -8.12 -30.61 -57.86
N PRO A 364 -7.33 -31.73 -57.97
CA PRO A 364 -6.99 -32.79 -56.98
C PRO A 364 -5.54 -33.39 -56.91
N ILE A 365 -5.15 -33.83 -55.69
CA ILE A 365 -4.63 -35.18 -55.29
C ILE A 365 -3.42 -35.84 -56.01
N SER A 366 -2.38 -36.19 -55.21
CA SER A 366 -1.61 -37.44 -55.39
C SER A 366 -1.02 -38.06 -54.08
N ARG A 367 0.24 -38.54 -54.05
CA ARG A 367 0.65 -39.80 -53.34
C ARG A 367 2.19 -39.87 -53.00
N LEU A 368 2.76 -40.73 -52.11
CA LEU A 368 2.34 -41.65 -51.03
C LEU A 368 3.58 -42.18 -50.21
N GLN A 369 3.38 -42.67 -48.97
CA GLN A 369 4.17 -43.70 -48.21
C GLN A 369 5.65 -43.37 -47.78
N THR A 370 6.27 -43.91 -46.69
CA THR A 370 5.88 -44.79 -45.55
C THR A 370 6.89 -44.73 -44.37
N GLY A 371 6.49 -45.05 -43.13
CA GLY A 371 7.40 -45.39 -42.00
C GLY A 371 6.82 -45.24 -40.56
N PRO A 372 6.76 -46.28 -39.68
CA PRO A 372 6.07 -46.23 -38.37
C PRO A 372 6.97 -46.32 -37.10
N GLN A 373 6.35 -46.50 -35.90
CA GLN A 373 6.89 -46.22 -34.54
C GLN A 373 7.00 -47.45 -33.58
N ALA A 374 7.69 -47.25 -32.44
CA ALA A 374 7.22 -47.49 -31.04
C ALA A 374 7.86 -48.57 -30.11
N GLY A 375 8.12 -48.16 -28.84
CA GLY A 375 8.09 -48.98 -27.59
C GLY A 375 9.38 -49.68 -27.10
N LEU A 376 9.52 -50.15 -25.84
CA LEU A 376 9.01 -49.69 -24.52
C LEU A 376 9.66 -50.49 -23.32
N GLN A 377 10.09 -49.83 -22.21
CA GLN A 377 10.32 -50.42 -20.84
C GLN A 377 11.42 -51.53 -20.67
N THR A 378 11.96 -51.99 -19.51
CA THR A 378 12.01 -51.60 -18.05
C THR A 378 13.12 -52.36 -17.26
N LYS A 379 13.53 -51.86 -16.07
CA LYS A 379 14.10 -52.60 -14.87
C LYS A 379 15.51 -53.22 -15.02
N SER A 380 16.29 -53.57 -13.96
CA SER A 380 16.17 -53.44 -12.48
C SER A 380 17.57 -53.46 -11.76
N GLN A 381 17.56 -53.30 -10.42
CA GLN A 381 18.72 -53.25 -9.50
C GLN A 381 19.60 -54.52 -9.43
N ALA A 382 20.88 -54.36 -9.06
CA ALA A 382 21.55 -55.04 -7.92
C ALA A 382 23.02 -54.54 -7.75
N GLY A 383 23.68 -54.84 -6.63
CA GLY A 383 25.12 -54.60 -6.41
C GLY A 383 25.60 -55.13 -5.04
N LEU A 384 26.91 -55.33 -4.85
CA LEU A 384 27.50 -55.80 -3.58
C LEU A 384 29.05 -55.61 -3.52
N GLN A 385 29.59 -55.09 -2.40
CA GLN A 385 30.86 -55.45 -1.67
C GLN A 385 32.23 -55.54 -2.44
N THR A 386 33.45 -55.52 -1.86
CA THR A 386 34.00 -55.54 -0.48
C THR A 386 35.45 -54.99 -0.42
N GLY A 387 36.01 -54.72 0.78
CA GLY A 387 37.46 -54.51 1.06
C GLY A 387 37.88 -53.05 1.33
N SER A 388 38.69 -52.64 2.33
CA SER A 388 39.98 -53.11 2.93
C SER A 388 41.22 -52.68 2.12
N GLU A 389 42.28 -52.05 2.64
CA GLU A 389 42.60 -51.52 3.99
C GLU A 389 43.81 -50.54 3.92
N MET A 390 44.21 -49.92 5.05
CA MET A 390 45.45 -49.15 5.32
C MET A 390 45.69 -47.80 4.60
N GLY A 391 46.42 -46.89 5.27
CA GLY A 391 46.88 -45.60 4.72
C GLY A 391 46.99 -44.46 5.74
N THR A 392 48.06 -44.43 6.55
CA THR A 392 48.28 -43.37 7.56
C THR A 392 48.90 -42.08 6.97
N ALA A 393 48.34 -40.92 7.33
CA ALA A 393 49.02 -39.64 7.20
C ALA A 393 48.58 -38.68 8.33
N GLN A 394 49.53 -38.04 8.98
CA GLN A 394 49.27 -37.04 10.04
C GLN A 394 49.16 -35.63 9.43
N GLY A 395 48.22 -34.83 9.92
CA GLY A 395 47.96 -33.48 9.40
C GLY A 395 47.18 -32.62 10.40
N ALA A 396 47.80 -32.27 11.52
CA ALA A 396 47.12 -31.56 12.60
C ALA A 396 46.95 -30.06 12.31
N PHE A 397 45.75 -29.65 11.91
CA PHE A 397 45.31 -28.26 11.96
C PHE A 397 44.32 -28.06 13.11
N ALA A 398 44.81 -27.50 14.22
CA ALA A 398 43.97 -27.14 15.36
C ALA A 398 43.15 -25.88 15.02
N HIS A 399 41.86 -26.05 14.68
CA HIS A 399 40.93 -24.94 14.65
C HIS A 399 40.72 -24.37 16.06
N PRO A 400 40.67 -23.04 16.26
CA PRO A 400 40.32 -22.46 17.55
C PRO A 400 38.93 -22.93 17.99
N THR A 401 38.86 -23.57 19.16
CA THR A 401 37.59 -23.92 19.80
C THR A 401 36.86 -22.63 20.16
N ALA A 402 35.79 -22.32 19.41
CA ALA A 402 35.01 -21.11 19.65
C ALA A 402 34.38 -21.15 21.05
N THR A 403 34.84 -20.27 21.94
CA THR A 403 34.34 -20.15 23.31
C THR A 403 32.82 -20.03 23.31
N THR A 404 32.18 -20.82 24.16
CA THR A 404 30.73 -20.82 24.36
C THR A 404 30.40 -20.92 25.84
N HIS A 405 29.26 -20.36 26.22
CA HIS A 405 28.80 -20.20 27.59
C HIS A 405 27.46 -20.89 27.76
N ALA A 406 27.28 -21.61 28.87
CA ALA A 406 26.03 -22.30 29.17
C ALA A 406 24.96 -21.29 29.58
N PHE A 407 23.88 -21.19 28.78
CA PHE A 407 22.78 -20.28 29.01
C PHE A 407 21.52 -21.01 29.48
N THR A 408 20.97 -20.57 30.60
CA THR A 408 19.72 -21.11 31.16
C THR A 408 18.72 -19.98 31.43
N VAL A 409 17.45 -20.23 31.14
CA VAL A 409 16.31 -19.41 31.55
C VAL A 409 15.46 -20.21 32.53
N ARG A 410 15.16 -19.62 33.70
CA ARG A 410 14.23 -20.16 34.70
C ARG A 410 12.94 -19.34 34.66
N PRO A 411 11.88 -19.79 33.98
CA PRO A 411 10.60 -19.12 34.03
C PRO A 411 9.88 -19.38 35.36
N ASP A 412 9.07 -18.41 35.79
CA ASP A 412 8.00 -18.60 36.77
C ASP A 412 6.68 -18.15 36.11
N PRO A 413 5.66 -19.02 36.01
CA PRO A 413 5.66 -20.44 36.42
C PRO A 413 6.54 -21.31 35.51
N ALA A 414 7.08 -22.40 36.08
CA ALA A 414 8.13 -23.23 35.50
C ALA A 414 7.78 -23.93 34.17
N ASP A 415 6.49 -24.06 33.85
CA ASP A 415 5.97 -24.63 32.61
C ASP A 415 5.82 -23.61 31.46
N ALA A 416 6.16 -22.34 31.69
CA ALA A 416 6.07 -21.32 30.64
C ALA A 416 7.07 -21.57 29.50
N ARG A 417 6.62 -21.37 28.27
CA ARG A 417 7.41 -21.61 27.06
C ARG A 417 8.46 -20.52 26.87
N VAL A 418 9.73 -20.93 26.95
CA VAL A 418 10.90 -20.12 26.61
C VAL A 418 11.26 -20.27 25.12
N ARG A 419 11.70 -19.19 24.48
CA ARG A 419 12.38 -19.16 23.18
C ARG A 419 13.53 -18.16 23.22
N ILE A 420 14.53 -18.38 22.37
CA ILE A 420 15.46 -17.34 21.91
C ILE A 420 15.07 -17.04 20.46
N LEU A 421 14.77 -15.79 20.14
CA LEU A 421 14.13 -15.39 18.87
C LEU A 421 15.13 -15.15 17.73
N ASN A 422 16.39 -14.83 18.04
CA ASN A 422 17.44 -14.53 17.06
C ASN A 422 18.38 -15.71 16.76
N ILE A 423 18.01 -16.94 17.11
CA ILE A 423 18.78 -18.16 16.78
C ILE A 423 17.89 -19.23 16.14
N LYS A 424 18.48 -20.10 15.30
CA LYS A 424 17.78 -21.25 14.70
C LYS A 424 17.54 -22.43 15.67
N PRO A 425 18.47 -22.80 16.58
CA PRO A 425 18.24 -23.91 17.51
C PRO A 425 17.08 -23.66 18.48
N ARG A 426 16.26 -24.69 18.71
CA ARG A 426 15.23 -24.66 19.76
C ARG A 426 15.90 -24.65 21.13
N TYR A 427 15.72 -23.56 21.88
CA TYR A 427 16.24 -23.38 23.24
C TYR A 427 16.02 -24.62 24.13
N ARG A 428 17.04 -24.95 24.93
CA ARG A 428 17.02 -25.91 26.03
C ARG A 428 17.81 -25.30 27.21
N PRO A 429 17.49 -25.62 28.48
CA PRO A 429 18.34 -25.26 29.62
C PRO A 429 19.79 -25.73 29.41
N GLY A 430 20.76 -24.93 29.85
CA GLY A 430 22.19 -25.21 29.68
C GLY A 430 22.71 -25.12 28.23
N MET A 431 21.95 -24.54 27.30
CA MET A 431 22.36 -24.41 25.90
C MET A 431 23.66 -23.58 25.79
N ALA A 432 24.69 -24.16 25.18
CA ALA A 432 25.93 -23.45 24.85
C ALA A 432 25.66 -22.39 23.76
N LEU A 433 25.88 -21.12 24.09
CA LEU A 433 25.78 -19.97 23.20
C LEU A 433 27.16 -19.31 23.05
N LYS A 434 27.41 -18.61 21.94
CA LYS A 434 28.63 -17.80 21.81
C LYS A 434 28.46 -16.48 22.58
N PRO A 435 29.54 -15.76 22.94
CA PRO A 435 29.46 -14.38 23.39
C PRO A 435 28.53 -13.51 22.54
N GLY A 436 27.76 -12.63 23.16
CA GLY A 436 26.87 -11.68 22.49
C GLY A 436 25.39 -11.72 22.89
N ARG A 437 24.57 -11.03 22.08
CA ARG A 437 23.25 -10.53 22.45
C ARG A 437 22.10 -11.41 21.95
N TYR A 438 21.24 -11.86 22.87
CA TYR A 438 20.15 -12.81 22.62
C TYR A 438 18.77 -12.28 23.02
N HIS A 439 17.77 -12.44 22.16
CA HIS A 439 16.40 -11.97 22.39
C HIS A 439 15.55 -13.10 22.99
N VAL A 440 15.33 -13.07 24.30
CA VAL A 440 14.57 -14.09 25.03
C VAL A 440 13.08 -13.74 25.05
N GLU A 441 12.22 -14.69 24.69
CA GLU A 441 10.76 -14.65 24.88
C GLU A 441 10.36 -15.72 25.91
N VAL A 442 9.53 -15.34 26.88
CA VAL A 442 8.90 -16.27 27.84
C VAL A 442 7.39 -16.03 27.85
N SER A 443 6.60 -17.11 27.75
CA SER A 443 5.16 -17.01 27.50
C SER A 443 4.35 -18.17 28.10
N LYS A 444 3.19 -17.86 28.67
CA LYS A 444 2.17 -18.84 29.11
C LYS A 444 0.77 -18.26 28.91
N ALA A 445 -0.21 -19.11 28.61
CA ALA A 445 -1.61 -18.69 28.53
C ALA A 445 -2.11 -18.18 29.89
N GLY A 446 -2.80 -17.02 29.90
CA GLY A 446 -3.26 -16.36 31.12
C GLY A 446 -2.20 -15.50 31.83
N TYR A 447 -1.05 -15.24 31.20
CA TYR A 447 0.03 -14.42 31.72
C TYR A 447 0.52 -13.40 30.68
N GLU A 448 1.03 -12.27 31.15
CA GLU A 448 1.71 -11.25 30.34
C GLU A 448 3.00 -11.85 29.76
N LYS A 449 3.18 -11.72 28.44
CA LYS A 449 4.35 -12.25 27.73
C LYS A 449 5.55 -11.35 27.94
N VAL A 450 6.66 -11.89 28.45
CA VAL A 450 7.91 -11.17 28.60
C VAL A 450 8.80 -11.38 27.38
N ARG A 451 9.37 -10.29 26.86
CA ARG A 451 10.45 -10.28 25.88
C ARG A 451 11.56 -9.35 26.35
N ARG A 452 12.82 -9.80 26.34
CA ARG A 452 13.97 -8.93 26.61
C ARG A 452 15.22 -9.39 25.88
N TRP A 453 16.09 -8.43 25.56
CA TRP A 453 17.47 -8.71 25.18
C TRP A 453 18.28 -9.05 26.42
N VAL A 454 19.21 -9.98 26.28
CA VAL A 454 20.16 -10.43 27.30
C VAL A 454 21.50 -10.63 26.62
N ASP A 455 22.53 -10.06 27.20
CA ASP A 455 23.92 -10.18 26.75
C ASP A 455 24.55 -11.36 27.51
N VAL A 456 25.15 -12.31 26.78
CA VAL A 456 25.59 -13.62 27.30
C VAL A 456 27.09 -13.79 27.02
N ASP A 457 27.89 -13.10 27.83
CA ASP A 457 29.35 -13.09 27.70
C ASP A 457 30.05 -14.00 28.72
N GLU A 458 29.26 -14.61 29.62
CA GLU A 458 29.67 -15.69 30.53
C GLU A 458 28.51 -16.69 30.75
N ALA A 459 28.77 -17.79 31.48
CA ALA A 459 27.76 -18.81 31.75
C ALA A 459 26.76 -18.33 32.81
N MET A 460 25.47 -18.22 32.46
CA MET A 460 24.48 -17.53 33.29
C MET A 460 23.11 -18.20 33.36
N THR A 461 22.35 -17.87 34.41
CA THR A 461 20.96 -18.27 34.61
C THR A 461 20.05 -17.05 34.75
N LEU A 462 19.07 -16.95 33.86
CA LEU A 462 18.15 -15.83 33.73
C LEU A 462 16.76 -16.17 34.30
N SER A 463 16.43 -15.65 35.47
CA SER A 463 15.07 -15.79 36.05
C SER A 463 14.08 -14.81 35.42
N ILE A 464 12.90 -15.28 35.01
CA ILE A 464 11.79 -14.46 34.47
C ILE A 464 10.47 -14.91 35.10
N ALA A 465 9.91 -14.09 36.01
CA ALA A 465 8.53 -14.24 36.45
C ALA A 465 7.57 -13.58 35.45
N LEU A 466 6.47 -14.25 35.14
CA LEU A 466 5.38 -13.71 34.32
C LEU A 466 4.25 -13.19 35.22
N LYS A 467 3.75 -11.99 34.91
CA LYS A 467 2.61 -11.40 35.62
C LYS A 467 1.31 -12.05 35.13
N LYS A 468 0.51 -12.60 36.06
CA LYS A 468 -0.78 -13.23 35.73
C LYS A 468 -1.78 -12.17 35.28
N LEU A 469 -2.47 -12.42 34.16
CA LEU A 469 -3.50 -11.51 33.65
C LEU A 469 -4.75 -11.56 34.55
N ALA A 470 -5.34 -10.40 34.83
CA ALA A 470 -6.59 -10.32 35.58
C ALA A 470 -7.74 -10.92 34.76
N THR A 471 -8.46 -11.89 35.34
CA THR A 471 -9.62 -12.54 34.72
C THR A 471 -10.83 -11.62 34.74
N ARG A 472 -11.10 -10.97 33.61
CA ARG A 472 -12.32 -10.16 33.40
C ARG A 472 -13.55 -11.05 33.16
N ARG A 473 -14.71 -10.54 33.58
CA ARG A 473 -16.03 -11.16 33.42
C ARG A 473 -16.83 -10.44 32.33
N ALA A 474 -17.80 -11.15 31.74
CA ALA A 474 -18.76 -10.56 30.82
C ALA A 474 -19.42 -9.33 31.47
N GLY A 475 -19.48 -8.21 30.76
CA GLY A 475 -20.11 -6.99 31.28
C GLY A 475 -19.23 -6.13 32.22
N ASP A 476 -17.97 -6.52 32.49
CA ASP A 476 -17.01 -5.61 33.13
C ASP A 476 -16.88 -4.33 32.26
N LYS A 477 -16.73 -3.16 32.90
CA LYS A 477 -16.74 -1.85 32.23
C LYS A 477 -15.40 -1.11 32.34
N TRP A 478 -15.12 -0.27 31.35
CA TRP A 478 -13.99 0.67 31.35
C TRP A 478 -14.37 1.94 30.58
N SER A 479 -13.90 3.11 31.01
CA SER A 479 -14.19 4.38 30.34
C SER A 479 -12.93 5.05 29.83
N ASP A 480 -12.97 5.58 28.60
CA ASP A 480 -11.89 6.39 28.05
C ASP A 480 -11.84 7.78 28.71
N PRO A 481 -10.70 8.21 29.28
CA PRO A 481 -10.60 9.48 29.99
C PRO A 481 -10.60 10.72 29.08
N VAL A 482 -10.42 10.57 27.76
CA VAL A 482 -10.40 11.69 26.81
C VAL A 482 -11.81 12.02 26.32
N THR A 483 -12.60 11.01 25.98
CA THR A 483 -13.91 11.13 25.33
C THR A 483 -15.10 10.78 26.23
N GLY A 484 -14.85 10.08 27.34
CA GLY A 484 -15.91 9.50 28.17
C GLY A 484 -16.60 8.27 27.56
N MET A 485 -16.10 7.70 26.46
CA MET A 485 -16.65 6.47 25.88
C MET A 485 -16.57 5.31 26.87
N GLU A 486 -17.72 4.72 27.20
CA GLU A 486 -17.81 3.45 27.94
C GLU A 486 -17.55 2.27 26.99
N PHE A 487 -16.72 1.33 27.44
CA PHE A 487 -16.45 0.04 26.82
C PHE A 487 -16.86 -1.09 27.74
N VAL A 488 -17.32 -2.19 27.14
CA VAL A 488 -17.78 -3.42 27.78
C VAL A 488 -16.85 -4.56 27.42
N TRP A 489 -16.47 -5.39 28.39
CA TRP A 489 -15.68 -6.59 28.12
C TRP A 489 -16.54 -7.70 27.53
N VAL A 490 -16.19 -8.07 26.30
CA VAL A 490 -16.69 -9.24 25.58
C VAL A 490 -15.71 -10.39 25.85
N PRO A 491 -16.12 -11.47 26.54
CA PRO A 491 -15.23 -12.62 26.76
C PRO A 491 -14.87 -13.32 25.46
N LYS A 492 -13.75 -14.06 25.46
CA LYS A 492 -13.47 -15.01 24.37
C LYS A 492 -14.55 -16.08 24.29
N GLY A 493 -14.85 -16.55 23.09
CA GLY A 493 -15.84 -17.61 22.89
C GLY A 493 -15.90 -18.10 21.44
N CYS A 494 -16.76 -19.06 21.19
CA CYS A 494 -17.07 -19.57 19.85
C CYS A 494 -18.59 -19.53 19.63
N PHE A 495 -19.01 -19.31 18.39
CA PHE A 495 -20.41 -19.23 17.99
C PHE A 495 -20.64 -19.68 16.55
N ARG A 496 -21.91 -19.75 16.17
CA ARG A 496 -22.36 -20.01 14.80
C ARG A 496 -22.70 -18.68 14.14
N MET A 497 -21.89 -18.28 13.16
CA MET A 497 -21.96 -16.98 12.48
C MET A 497 -22.80 -17.08 11.20
N GLY A 498 -23.65 -16.07 10.93
CA GLY A 498 -24.54 -16.03 9.77
C GLY A 498 -25.97 -16.53 10.01
N SER A 499 -26.69 -16.87 8.93
CA SER A 499 -28.08 -17.34 8.98
C SER A 499 -28.48 -18.20 7.79
N GLU A 500 -28.93 -19.44 8.03
CA GLU A 500 -29.45 -20.33 6.96
C GLU A 500 -30.72 -19.78 6.29
N SER A 501 -31.50 -18.96 6.99
CA SER A 501 -32.70 -18.28 6.48
C SER A 501 -32.47 -16.81 6.08
N GLY A 502 -31.20 -16.34 6.11
CA GLY A 502 -30.82 -15.01 5.65
C GLY A 502 -30.53 -14.93 4.15
N ASP A 503 -29.85 -13.86 3.76
CA ASP A 503 -29.38 -13.60 2.40
C ASP A 503 -28.21 -14.52 1.99
N SER A 504 -27.83 -14.53 0.72
CA SER A 504 -26.84 -15.49 0.20
C SER A 504 -25.44 -15.28 0.80
N ASP A 505 -25.05 -14.05 1.11
CA ASP A 505 -23.77 -13.70 1.74
C ASP A 505 -23.80 -13.79 3.28
N GLU A 506 -24.93 -14.22 3.88
CA GLU A 506 -25.01 -14.66 5.29
C GLU A 506 -24.69 -16.15 5.48
N LYS A 507 -24.29 -16.86 4.40
CA LYS A 507 -24.20 -18.33 4.34
C LYS A 507 -22.84 -18.80 3.83
N PRO A 508 -22.42 -20.05 4.16
CA PRO A 508 -23.06 -20.98 5.10
C PRO A 508 -22.91 -20.53 6.56
N VAL A 509 -23.75 -21.04 7.46
CA VAL A 509 -23.49 -20.85 8.89
C VAL A 509 -22.27 -21.67 9.27
N HIS A 510 -21.26 -21.01 9.82
CA HIS A 510 -19.95 -21.59 10.12
C HIS A 510 -19.56 -21.35 11.60
N GLU A 511 -18.62 -22.14 12.14
CA GLU A 511 -18.12 -21.91 13.50
C GLU A 511 -17.01 -20.86 13.47
N VAL A 512 -17.19 -19.81 14.27
CA VAL A 512 -16.18 -18.77 14.48
C VAL A 512 -15.89 -18.61 15.95
N CYS A 513 -14.61 -18.45 16.29
CA CYS A 513 -14.11 -18.18 17.63
C CYS A 513 -13.39 -16.84 17.64
N VAL A 514 -13.66 -16.04 18.67
CA VAL A 514 -13.00 -14.75 18.93
C VAL A 514 -12.30 -14.77 20.28
N ASP A 515 -11.17 -14.08 20.38
CA ASP A 515 -10.51 -13.77 21.65
C ASP A 515 -11.34 -12.77 22.47
N GLY A 516 -10.87 -12.42 23.67
CA GLY A 516 -11.57 -11.46 24.54
C GLY A 516 -11.18 -10.01 24.19
N PHE A 517 -12.16 -9.14 24.01
CA PHE A 517 -11.97 -7.74 23.59
C PHE A 517 -12.88 -6.76 24.34
N TRP A 518 -12.59 -5.48 24.22
CA TRP A 518 -13.40 -4.38 24.74
C TRP A 518 -14.17 -3.74 23.59
N LEU A 519 -15.50 -3.75 23.61
CA LEU A 519 -16.34 -3.11 22.59
C LEU A 519 -17.04 -1.88 23.17
N GLY A 520 -17.22 -0.83 22.36
CA GLY A 520 -18.01 0.34 22.72
C GLY A 520 -19.43 -0.04 23.16
N LYS A 521 -19.85 0.48 24.32
CA LYS A 521 -21.17 0.22 24.91
C LYS A 521 -22.32 0.63 23.98
N THR A 522 -22.11 1.68 23.22
CA THR A 522 -23.02 2.31 22.24
C THR A 522 -22.27 2.57 20.93
N GLU A 523 -22.96 3.10 19.92
CA GLU A 523 -22.27 3.84 18.84
C GLU A 523 -21.47 5.03 19.41
N VAL A 524 -20.52 5.55 18.63
CA VAL A 524 -19.82 6.80 18.97
C VAL A 524 -20.79 7.97 18.86
N THR A 525 -20.89 8.81 19.89
CA THR A 525 -21.84 9.94 19.91
C THR A 525 -21.27 11.21 19.29
N GLN A 526 -22.14 12.13 18.87
CA GLN A 526 -21.75 13.44 18.30
C GLN A 526 -20.97 14.33 19.27
N LYS A 527 -21.09 14.12 20.58
CA LYS A 527 -20.21 14.74 21.57
C LYS A 527 -18.82 14.12 21.55
N GLN A 528 -18.72 12.79 21.55
CA GLN A 528 -17.44 12.06 21.51
C GLN A 528 -16.68 12.35 20.20
N TRP A 529 -17.39 12.41 19.07
CA TRP A 529 -16.85 12.85 17.78
C TRP A 529 -16.24 14.25 17.86
N ARG A 530 -17.00 15.27 18.31
CA ARG A 530 -16.51 16.64 18.49
C ARG A 530 -15.26 16.72 19.36
N THR A 531 -15.21 15.98 20.47
CA THR A 531 -14.04 15.95 21.37
C THR A 531 -12.75 15.49 20.67
N VAL A 532 -12.85 14.66 19.64
CA VAL A 532 -11.70 14.18 18.85
C VAL A 532 -11.47 15.04 17.60
N MET A 533 -12.51 15.28 16.80
CA MET A 533 -12.40 15.85 15.45
C MET A 533 -12.51 17.37 15.40
N GLY A 534 -13.25 17.98 16.35
CA GLY A 534 -13.53 19.42 16.41
C GLY A 534 -14.82 19.86 15.70
N ASP A 535 -15.41 19.02 14.85
CA ASP A 535 -16.59 19.30 14.03
C ASP A 535 -17.77 18.34 14.36
N ASN A 536 -18.91 18.48 13.67
CA ASN A 536 -20.03 17.52 13.78
C ASN A 536 -20.76 17.37 12.42
N PRO A 537 -20.42 16.35 11.61
CA PRO A 537 -20.97 16.17 10.26
C PRO A 537 -22.45 15.74 10.22
N SER A 538 -22.96 15.15 11.30
CA SER A 538 -24.24 14.44 11.33
C SER A 538 -25.45 15.28 10.92
N HIS A 539 -26.38 14.68 10.19
CA HIS A 539 -27.61 15.33 9.75
C HIS A 539 -28.50 15.70 10.94
N PHE A 540 -28.85 14.71 11.77
CA PHE A 540 -29.64 14.89 12.98
C PHE A 540 -28.73 15.40 14.10
N LYS A 541 -29.14 16.43 14.85
CA LYS A 541 -28.27 17.05 15.86
C LYS A 541 -28.64 16.65 17.29
N GLY A 542 -27.64 16.18 18.06
CA GLY A 542 -27.76 16.02 19.51
C GLY A 542 -26.55 15.34 20.14
N ASP A 543 -26.03 15.89 21.25
CA ASP A 543 -24.81 15.44 21.93
C ASP A 543 -24.71 13.92 22.16
N ASN A 544 -25.84 13.30 22.51
CA ASN A 544 -25.94 11.87 22.84
C ASN A 544 -26.56 11.02 21.72
N ARG A 545 -26.84 11.58 20.54
CA ARG A 545 -27.17 10.80 19.33
C ARG A 545 -25.89 10.20 18.74
N PRO A 546 -25.97 9.09 17.99
CA PRO A 546 -24.83 8.57 17.25
C PRO A 546 -24.30 9.65 16.28
N VAL A 547 -23.01 9.60 16.00
CA VAL A 547 -22.46 10.31 14.84
C VAL A 547 -22.80 9.52 13.58
N GLU A 548 -23.51 10.18 12.68
CA GLU A 548 -23.78 9.72 11.32
C GLU A 548 -23.25 10.72 10.27
N THR A 549 -23.48 10.42 8.99
CA THR A 549 -22.88 11.12 7.83
C THR A 549 -21.35 10.98 7.83
N VAL A 550 -20.84 9.83 8.32
CA VAL A 550 -19.42 9.49 8.38
C VAL A 550 -19.09 8.25 7.55
N SER A 551 -18.03 8.35 6.75
CA SER A 551 -17.53 7.25 5.92
C SER A 551 -16.54 6.40 6.69
N TRP A 552 -16.29 5.18 6.20
CA TRP A 552 -15.30 4.27 6.79
C TRP A 552 -13.95 4.96 6.94
N ASN A 553 -13.53 5.73 5.93
CA ASN A 553 -12.31 6.54 5.96
C ASN A 553 -12.32 7.58 7.11
N ASP A 554 -13.44 8.29 7.32
CA ASP A 554 -13.55 9.27 8.43
C ASP A 554 -13.54 8.57 9.80
N THR A 555 -14.12 7.37 9.93
CA THR A 555 -14.04 6.58 11.17
C THR A 555 -12.60 6.19 11.50
N GLN A 556 -11.77 5.87 10.48
CA GLN A 556 -10.35 5.63 10.68
C GLN A 556 -9.63 6.90 11.14
N GLU A 557 -9.98 8.08 10.60
CA GLU A 557 -9.38 9.35 11.03
C GLU A 557 -9.77 9.73 12.47
N PHE A 558 -11.01 9.47 12.89
CA PHE A 558 -11.41 9.58 14.30
C PHE A 558 -10.60 8.62 15.19
N ILE A 559 -10.52 7.34 14.82
CA ILE A 559 -9.73 6.34 15.55
C ILE A 559 -8.26 6.75 15.64
N ARG A 560 -7.69 7.30 14.56
CA ARG A 560 -6.34 7.84 14.46
C ARG A 560 -6.13 8.99 15.46
N LYS A 561 -6.95 10.03 15.38
CA LYS A 561 -6.89 11.20 16.28
C LYS A 561 -7.22 10.87 17.74
N LEU A 562 -7.93 9.76 18.01
CA LEU A 562 -8.12 9.23 19.36
C LEU A 562 -6.88 8.48 19.87
N ASN A 563 -6.26 7.66 19.00
CA ASN A 563 -5.04 6.88 19.29
C ASN A 563 -3.82 7.76 19.63
N THR A 564 -3.79 9.02 19.19
CA THR A 564 -2.74 9.99 19.56
C THR A 564 -3.02 10.74 20.87
N ARG A 565 -4.26 10.68 21.41
CA ARG A 565 -4.67 11.41 22.62
C ARG A 565 -4.91 10.52 23.83
N SER A 566 -5.37 9.28 23.62
CA SER A 566 -5.65 8.33 24.70
C SER A 566 -4.45 7.43 25.02
N GLN A 567 -4.41 6.93 26.25
CA GLN A 567 -3.42 5.93 26.70
C GLN A 567 -3.76 4.49 26.27
N SER A 568 -4.84 4.30 25.51
CA SER A 568 -5.27 3.02 24.93
C SER A 568 -5.30 3.09 23.42
N ARG A 569 -5.24 1.93 22.74
CA ARG A 569 -5.42 1.85 21.29
C ARG A 569 -6.83 1.42 20.92
N TYR A 570 -7.30 1.87 19.77
CA TYR A 570 -8.62 1.63 19.22
C TYR A 570 -8.56 1.23 17.75
N ARG A 571 -9.62 0.55 17.30
CA ARG A 571 -9.95 0.20 15.91
C ARG A 571 -11.46 0.02 15.76
N LEU A 572 -11.96 -0.29 14.57
CA LEU A 572 -13.30 -0.86 14.43
C LEU A 572 -13.30 -2.33 14.92
N ALA A 573 -14.47 -2.85 15.26
CA ALA A 573 -14.66 -4.30 15.44
C ALA A 573 -14.38 -5.03 14.11
N THR A 574 -13.95 -6.29 14.16
CA THR A 574 -14.16 -7.16 12.98
C THR A 574 -15.63 -7.56 12.90
N GLU A 575 -16.10 -8.01 11.73
CA GLU A 575 -17.48 -8.45 11.56
C GLU A 575 -17.84 -9.59 12.53
N ALA A 576 -16.92 -10.54 12.73
CA ALA A 576 -17.12 -11.65 13.65
C ALA A 576 -17.17 -11.22 15.12
N GLU A 577 -16.33 -10.26 15.51
CA GLU A 577 -16.41 -9.63 16.84
C GLU A 577 -17.75 -8.92 17.01
N TRP A 578 -18.21 -8.20 15.99
CA TRP A 578 -19.48 -7.49 15.99
C TRP A 578 -20.66 -8.46 16.14
N GLU A 579 -20.75 -9.52 15.31
CA GLU A 579 -21.87 -10.47 15.39
C GLU A 579 -21.85 -11.28 16.70
N TYR A 580 -20.67 -11.72 17.15
CA TYR A 580 -20.51 -12.40 18.43
C TYR A 580 -21.01 -11.53 19.60
N ALA A 581 -20.64 -10.25 19.59
CA ALA A 581 -21.03 -9.28 20.61
C ALA A 581 -22.52 -8.94 20.55
N CYS A 582 -23.07 -8.67 19.36
CA CYS A 582 -24.51 -8.47 19.11
C CYS A 582 -25.34 -9.62 19.70
N ARG A 583 -24.93 -10.86 19.42
CA ARG A 583 -25.53 -12.12 19.90
C ARG A 583 -25.33 -12.40 21.39
N SER A 584 -25.10 -11.38 22.22
CA SER A 584 -24.91 -11.52 23.67
C SER A 584 -23.79 -12.51 24.06
N GLY A 585 -22.71 -12.58 23.26
CA GLY A 585 -21.65 -13.57 23.42
C GLY A 585 -21.92 -14.89 22.68
N GLY A 586 -22.47 -14.81 21.46
CA GLY A 586 -22.64 -15.96 20.56
C GLY A 586 -23.92 -16.79 20.71
N LYS A 587 -24.94 -16.28 21.41
CA LYS A 587 -26.25 -16.92 21.57
C LYS A 587 -27.04 -16.93 20.25
N ILE A 588 -27.94 -17.90 20.09
CA ILE A 588 -28.95 -17.88 19.03
C ILE A 588 -30.02 -16.84 19.42
N GLN A 589 -30.10 -15.75 18.66
CA GLN A 589 -31.07 -14.65 18.81
C GLN A 589 -31.34 -14.07 17.41
N LYS A 590 -32.57 -13.61 17.13
CA LYS A 590 -32.91 -12.95 15.85
C LYS A 590 -32.35 -11.53 15.77
N TYR A 591 -32.43 -10.78 16.88
CA TYR A 591 -31.95 -9.41 17.03
C TYR A 591 -30.93 -9.30 18.17
N CYS A 592 -30.18 -8.19 18.24
CA CYS A 592 -29.11 -8.02 19.21
C CYS A 592 -29.65 -7.79 20.63
N GLY A 593 -30.02 -8.87 21.32
CA GLY A 593 -30.60 -8.86 22.67
C GLY A 593 -31.77 -9.81 22.86
N GLY A 594 -32.41 -10.27 21.78
CA GLY A 594 -33.53 -11.21 21.82
C GLY A 594 -34.32 -11.21 20.52
N ASP A 595 -35.60 -11.59 20.60
CA ASP A 595 -36.48 -11.67 19.43
C ASP A 595 -37.57 -10.57 19.40
N ASN A 596 -37.73 -9.83 20.51
CA ASN A 596 -38.54 -8.61 20.57
C ASN A 596 -37.74 -7.41 20.04
N LEU A 597 -37.96 -7.05 18.78
CA LEU A 597 -37.26 -5.93 18.11
C LEU A 597 -37.54 -4.59 18.78
N ASP A 598 -38.81 -4.28 19.09
CA ASP A 598 -39.21 -3.03 19.73
C ASP A 598 -38.52 -2.78 21.07
N GLY A 599 -38.20 -3.86 21.80
CA GLY A 599 -37.47 -3.78 23.05
C GLY A 599 -36.01 -3.37 22.92
N VAL A 600 -35.37 -3.57 21.76
CA VAL A 600 -33.91 -3.42 21.55
C VAL A 600 -33.50 -2.40 20.48
N ALA A 601 -34.40 -2.02 19.57
CA ALA A 601 -34.05 -1.27 18.35
C ALA A 601 -34.91 -0.04 18.08
N TRP A 602 -34.27 0.96 17.45
CA TRP A 602 -34.93 2.05 16.71
C TRP A 602 -34.86 1.76 15.21
N TYR A 603 -36.00 1.53 14.56
CA TYR A 603 -36.09 1.13 13.16
C TYR A 603 -37.33 1.76 12.50
N GLY A 604 -37.55 1.59 11.19
CA GLY A 604 -38.49 2.39 10.39
C GLY A 604 -39.93 2.48 10.91
N GLU A 605 -40.42 1.48 11.66
CA GLU A 605 -41.77 1.49 12.24
C GLU A 605 -41.87 2.27 13.56
N ASN A 606 -40.77 2.44 14.31
CA ASN A 606 -40.77 3.01 15.67
C ASN A 606 -39.80 4.19 15.89
N SER A 607 -38.95 4.52 14.91
CA SER A 607 -37.95 5.59 15.01
C SER A 607 -38.50 7.00 14.83
N GLY A 608 -39.66 7.14 14.18
CA GLY A 608 -40.16 8.45 13.74
C GLY A 608 -39.35 9.06 12.58
N TRP A 609 -38.59 8.24 11.84
CA TRP A 609 -37.72 8.64 10.73
C TRP A 609 -36.51 9.51 11.15
N GLU A 610 -35.97 9.26 12.34
CA GLU A 610 -34.72 9.88 12.81
C GLU A 610 -33.85 8.96 13.67
N THR A 611 -32.57 9.30 13.82
CA THR A 611 -31.69 8.72 14.86
C THR A 611 -32.22 9.02 16.26
N HIS A 612 -31.87 8.19 17.24
CA HIS A 612 -32.21 8.44 18.65
C HIS A 612 -30.96 8.60 19.52
N PRO A 613 -31.08 9.26 20.69
CA PRO A 613 -30.02 9.22 21.69
C PRO A 613 -29.68 7.77 22.05
N VAL A 614 -28.39 7.46 22.16
CA VAL A 614 -27.90 6.10 22.44
C VAL A 614 -28.34 5.61 23.83
N ALA A 615 -28.37 4.29 23.99
CA ALA A 615 -28.79 3.58 25.20
C ALA A 615 -30.21 3.93 25.69
N ARG A 616 -31.16 4.08 24.75
CA ARG A 616 -32.58 4.32 25.03
C ARG A 616 -33.49 3.11 24.87
N LYS A 617 -33.00 2.04 24.24
CA LYS A 617 -33.63 0.71 24.19
C LYS A 617 -32.93 -0.24 25.16
N SER A 618 -33.42 -1.47 25.29
CA SER A 618 -32.81 -2.49 26.15
C SER A 618 -31.46 -2.94 25.59
N PRO A 619 -30.43 -3.14 26.43
CA PRO A 619 -29.17 -3.72 25.98
C PRO A 619 -29.31 -5.22 25.72
N ASN A 620 -28.35 -5.77 24.99
CA ASN A 620 -28.18 -7.21 24.88
C ASN A 620 -27.58 -7.82 26.18
N GLY A 621 -27.44 -9.15 26.21
CA GLY A 621 -26.98 -9.90 27.38
C GLY A 621 -25.51 -9.70 27.80
N LEU A 622 -24.76 -8.81 27.13
CA LEU A 622 -23.44 -8.33 27.60
C LEU A 622 -23.50 -6.91 28.18
N GLY A 623 -24.61 -6.18 28.00
CA GLY A 623 -24.71 -4.76 28.35
C GLY A 623 -24.36 -3.78 27.22
N LEU A 624 -24.35 -4.26 25.97
CA LEU A 624 -24.17 -3.46 24.75
C LEU A 624 -25.54 -3.00 24.25
N TYR A 625 -25.64 -1.74 23.84
CA TYR A 625 -26.88 -1.10 23.38
C TYR A 625 -26.85 -0.82 21.89
N ASP A 626 -28.04 -0.65 21.31
CA ASP A 626 -28.28 -0.08 19.97
C ASP A 626 -27.63 -0.87 18.81
N MET A 627 -27.21 -2.12 19.03
CA MET A 627 -26.62 -2.98 17.98
C MET A 627 -27.66 -3.52 16.97
N SER A 628 -28.95 -3.28 17.19
CA SER A 628 -30.01 -3.46 16.20
C SER A 628 -30.70 -2.11 15.99
N GLY A 629 -30.78 -1.64 14.75
CA GLY A 629 -31.34 -0.33 14.42
C GLY A 629 -30.41 0.85 14.74
N ASN A 630 -31.02 2.02 15.00
CA ASN A 630 -30.37 3.32 15.19
C ASN A 630 -29.48 3.76 14.01
N VAL A 631 -28.18 3.44 13.95
CA VAL A 631 -27.38 3.61 12.71
C VAL A 631 -26.62 2.35 12.30
N TRP A 632 -26.45 2.17 10.99
CA TRP A 632 -25.58 1.14 10.44
C TRP A 632 -24.16 1.36 10.96
N GLU A 633 -23.49 0.29 11.37
CA GLU A 633 -22.15 0.37 11.93
C GLU A 633 -21.09 -0.12 10.93
N TRP A 634 -20.11 0.73 10.62
CA TRP A 634 -18.87 0.33 9.97
C TRP A 634 -18.09 -0.67 10.82
N VAL A 635 -17.71 -1.80 10.20
CA VAL A 635 -16.72 -2.74 10.76
C VAL A 635 -15.40 -2.69 9.97
N GLN A 636 -14.35 -3.34 10.47
CA GLN A 636 -13.02 -3.31 9.86
C GLN A 636 -12.98 -4.01 8.48
N ASP A 637 -13.81 -5.03 8.30
CA ASP A 637 -13.76 -6.00 7.21
C ASP A 637 -14.13 -5.38 5.85
N LYS A 638 -13.49 -5.91 4.79
CA LYS A 638 -13.91 -5.71 3.40
C LYS A 638 -15.06 -6.66 3.09
N HIS A 639 -15.98 -6.28 2.21
CA HIS A 639 -17.05 -7.19 1.78
C HIS A 639 -16.56 -8.12 0.65
N ASP A 640 -16.94 -9.38 0.79
CA ASP A 640 -16.91 -10.46 -0.20
C ASP A 640 -18.13 -11.36 0.13
N SER A 641 -18.87 -11.79 -0.90
CA SER A 641 -20.06 -12.64 -0.74
C SER A 641 -19.71 -14.05 -0.29
N ASP A 642 -18.55 -14.56 -0.71
CA ASP A 642 -18.19 -15.96 -0.61
C ASP A 642 -17.26 -16.21 0.59
N TYR A 643 -16.97 -15.15 1.37
CA TYR A 643 -16.06 -15.19 2.51
C TYR A 643 -16.49 -16.19 3.58
N TYR A 644 -17.79 -16.26 3.89
CA TYR A 644 -18.33 -17.14 4.93
C TYR A 644 -18.07 -18.63 4.66
N ALA A 645 -17.93 -19.03 3.40
CA ALA A 645 -17.58 -20.41 3.03
C ALA A 645 -16.10 -20.73 3.27
N ASN A 646 -15.24 -19.72 3.39
CA ASN A 646 -13.78 -19.82 3.45
C ASN A 646 -13.18 -19.15 4.71
N ALA A 647 -14.02 -18.66 5.62
CA ALA A 647 -13.61 -17.84 6.76
C ALA A 647 -12.74 -18.65 7.75
N PRO A 648 -11.58 -18.12 8.18
CA PRO A 648 -10.73 -18.81 9.15
C PRO A 648 -11.41 -18.83 10.53
N ARG A 649 -11.59 -20.03 11.09
CA ARG A 649 -12.29 -20.30 12.36
C ARG A 649 -11.92 -19.37 13.52
N ASN A 650 -10.67 -18.95 13.67
CA ASN A 650 -10.20 -18.21 14.83
C ASN A 650 -9.81 -16.77 14.45
N ASN A 651 -10.47 -15.78 15.04
CA ASN A 651 -10.28 -14.34 14.81
C ASN A 651 -10.25 -13.94 13.31
N PRO A 652 -11.28 -14.24 12.50
CA PRO A 652 -11.35 -13.74 11.12
C PRO A 652 -11.31 -12.20 11.08
N GLN A 653 -10.67 -11.69 10.03
CA GLN A 653 -10.36 -10.26 9.80
C GLN A 653 -10.93 -9.75 8.46
N GLY A 654 -11.90 -10.48 7.91
CA GLY A 654 -12.40 -10.29 6.55
C GLY A 654 -11.49 -10.87 5.47
N PRO A 655 -11.87 -10.71 4.19
CA PRO A 655 -11.04 -11.02 3.05
C PRO A 655 -9.91 -9.98 2.90
N SER A 656 -8.75 -10.41 2.39
CA SER A 656 -7.58 -9.53 2.21
C SER A 656 -7.80 -8.46 1.12
N SER A 657 -8.73 -8.71 0.19
CA SER A 657 -9.14 -7.79 -0.88
C SER A 657 -10.66 -7.63 -0.89
N GLY A 658 -11.16 -6.67 -1.66
CA GLY A 658 -12.57 -6.28 -1.71
C GLY A 658 -12.69 -4.77 -1.92
N ALA A 659 -13.67 -4.35 -2.73
CA ALA A 659 -13.86 -2.95 -3.11
C ALA A 659 -14.79 -2.18 -2.16
N LEU A 660 -15.58 -2.90 -1.36
CA LEU A 660 -16.57 -2.36 -0.42
C LEU A 660 -16.19 -2.75 1.01
N ARG A 661 -16.75 -2.04 1.99
CA ARG A 661 -16.62 -2.30 3.43
C ARG A 661 -17.95 -2.79 3.99
N VAL A 662 -17.89 -3.67 4.98
CA VAL A 662 -19.08 -4.27 5.59
C VAL A 662 -19.76 -3.30 6.55
N LEU A 663 -21.10 -3.36 6.58
CA LEU A 663 -22.00 -2.68 7.51
C LEU A 663 -22.88 -3.70 8.24
N ARG A 664 -23.13 -3.47 9.53
CA ARG A 664 -23.97 -4.31 10.39
C ARG A 664 -24.94 -3.48 11.23
N GLY A 665 -26.01 -4.12 11.73
CA GLY A 665 -26.94 -3.55 12.73
C GLY A 665 -28.32 -3.14 12.21
N GLY A 666 -28.45 -2.68 10.96
CA GLY A 666 -29.64 -1.95 10.52
C GLY A 666 -29.57 -0.47 10.89
N SER A 667 -30.67 0.27 10.73
CA SER A 667 -30.73 1.68 11.15
C SER A 667 -32.18 2.14 11.37
N TRP A 668 -32.33 3.39 11.81
CA TRP A 668 -33.62 4.06 12.02
C TRP A 668 -34.55 4.07 10.80
N TYR A 669 -34.01 3.93 9.59
CA TYR A 669 -34.74 4.05 8.33
C TYR A 669 -35.35 2.74 7.82
N TRP A 670 -34.71 1.59 8.12
CA TRP A 670 -35.06 0.30 7.50
C TRP A 670 -36.03 -0.53 8.35
N ASP A 671 -36.67 -1.50 7.71
CA ASP A 671 -37.65 -2.41 8.32
C ASP A 671 -37.05 -3.47 9.28
N ALA A 672 -37.94 -4.25 9.89
CA ALA A 672 -37.61 -5.32 10.83
C ALA A 672 -36.78 -6.50 10.25
N SER A 673 -36.57 -6.58 8.93
CA SER A 673 -35.67 -7.55 8.31
C SER A 673 -34.20 -7.06 8.26
N HIS A 674 -33.98 -5.75 8.26
CA HIS A 674 -32.65 -5.14 8.22
C HIS A 674 -31.98 -4.99 9.59
N ALA A 675 -32.71 -5.21 10.69
CA ALA A 675 -32.18 -5.13 12.06
C ALA A 675 -31.59 -6.46 12.61
N ARG A 676 -31.66 -7.55 11.83
CA ARG A 676 -31.28 -8.93 12.24
C ARG A 676 -29.82 -9.03 12.66
N ALA A 677 -29.51 -9.87 13.66
CA ALA A 677 -28.13 -10.08 14.11
C ALA A 677 -27.14 -10.48 12.98
N ALA A 678 -27.61 -11.25 11.99
CA ALA A 678 -26.80 -11.73 10.88
C ALA A 678 -26.76 -10.82 9.63
N ILE A 679 -27.59 -9.76 9.54
CA ILE A 679 -27.70 -8.93 8.32
C ILE A 679 -26.38 -8.26 7.95
N ARG A 680 -25.96 -8.40 6.69
CA ARG A 680 -24.75 -7.80 6.13
C ARG A 680 -25.14 -6.89 4.98
N ILE A 681 -24.76 -5.62 5.01
CA ILE A 681 -24.76 -4.77 3.81
C ILE A 681 -23.36 -4.19 3.57
N ARG A 682 -23.18 -3.45 2.47
CA ARG A 682 -21.86 -3.12 1.92
C ARG A 682 -21.87 -1.79 1.16
N ASN A 683 -21.03 -0.85 1.58
CA ASN A 683 -20.86 0.46 0.96
C ASN A 683 -19.38 0.69 0.59
N GLY A 684 -19.10 1.65 -0.29
CA GLY A 684 -17.74 2.13 -0.57
C GLY A 684 -17.13 2.85 0.64
N SER A 685 -15.81 2.76 0.83
CA SER A 685 -15.19 3.26 2.08
C SER A 685 -15.21 4.79 2.25
N GLY A 686 -15.58 5.53 1.20
CA GLY A 686 -15.80 6.98 1.21
C GLY A 686 -17.27 7.41 1.26
N ASP A 687 -18.21 6.47 1.27
CA ASP A 687 -19.65 6.74 1.23
C ASP A 687 -20.14 7.26 2.59
N ARG A 688 -21.13 8.17 2.59
CA ARG A 688 -21.69 8.80 3.79
C ARG A 688 -23.22 8.84 3.68
N ASP A 689 -23.90 8.53 4.78
CA ASP A 689 -25.36 8.54 4.86
C ASP A 689 -25.81 9.00 6.26
N GLY A 690 -26.97 9.65 6.38
CA GLY A 690 -27.58 10.10 7.64
C GLY A 690 -28.12 8.96 8.52
N ASN A 691 -27.87 7.71 8.12
CA ASN A 691 -28.23 6.49 8.82
C ASN A 691 -27.01 5.62 9.16
N LEU A 692 -25.79 6.15 9.02
CA LEU A 692 -24.53 5.40 8.99
C LEU A 692 -23.45 5.99 9.91
N GLY A 693 -23.07 5.22 10.93
CA GLY A 693 -22.06 5.52 11.95
C GLY A 693 -21.16 4.32 12.27
N PHE A 694 -20.73 4.19 13.53
CA PHE A 694 -19.81 3.13 13.99
C PHE A 694 -19.69 3.04 15.52
N ARG A 695 -19.10 1.94 16.01
CA ARG A 695 -18.54 1.83 17.38
C ARG A 695 -17.09 1.34 17.37
N CYS A 696 -16.32 1.73 18.39
CA CYS A 696 -14.91 1.33 18.52
C CYS A 696 -14.74 0.01 19.29
N VAL A 697 -13.71 -0.76 18.94
CA VAL A 697 -13.05 -1.73 19.82
C VAL A 697 -11.82 -1.09 20.45
N ARG A 698 -11.60 -1.35 21.74
CA ARG A 698 -10.36 -1.02 22.45
C ARG A 698 -9.43 -2.22 22.49
N VAL A 699 -8.23 -2.02 21.98
CA VAL A 699 -7.12 -2.98 21.99
C VAL A 699 -6.29 -2.78 23.27
N GLN A 700 -5.83 -3.88 23.87
CA GLN A 700 -4.87 -3.79 24.97
C GLN A 700 -3.45 -3.49 24.46
N PRO A 701 -2.64 -2.73 25.22
CA PRO A 701 -1.19 -2.69 25.04
C PRO A 701 -0.52 -4.08 25.17
#